data_AF-A0A1D1YJ12-F1
#
_entry.id   AF-A0A1D1YJ12-F1
#
_cell.length_a   1.000
_cell.length_b   1.000
_cell.length_c   1.000
_cell.angle_alpha   90.00
_cell.angle_beta   90.00
_cell.angle_gamma   90.00
#
_symmetry.space_group_name_H-M   'P 1'
#
loop_
_entity.id
_entity.type
_entity.pdbx_description
1 polymer ?
#
loop_
_entity_poly.entity_id
_entity_poly.type
_entity_poly.pdbx_seq_one_letter_code
_entity_poly.pdbx_strand_id
1 'polypeptide(L)'
;MFMEAQEMSHVVVRKPPLSAKAILHQKYGEKACYKVEEVVEPVENDCPGLAIPQRGQVLYQCQLELPGCSVTSDKFTKKKDAEQSAAKMALEKLGIQCVSKDLTPEEALDELIMRISSLFTDKFLSAIHPMVSHFRAAIEREGDSFGMVPVSIIAACDVKVNNLCKVINPKAESEPLVAVSLVLKAARLSDSVRIDDQGLSIGKIGPYSSDSRQSLIDHPMCTNDILVEALYIPSSIEKAIETFNLKVSPGLYYMDEISQRLGVKDSSYILVSRTIGKASSETRFYFSFPRFPLSSPDSSPVSHLEEDINFRASHLSGQNICGGAVLATVGYTWKSRDLFYEDVSICTYYRMLLGMIPDGCYKLSREAILAARLPFSFTTKSNWRGLSPRDLLSMFCRHHRLMEPLFSIKEISSSETQSKTLEYLKQLKSSTTGGDNLSNGEVDLIVSESDRSVTFICEVKILSKGHDPIIEYLGDNYKKQTDAIQNAALNVLSWLNKYFQQSDMPIEELPSFAFAHRIHVYPERFSQEFASCLAVHGLKKNSFSICYPLPSLSMMQPSMEENGLSPFKIEGPESGSFPSPGSLVCISYTIALVKKEESVKAILESKDEFEFELGSSGVIDLLDACVSQMCVGQSAQFIVELPSRELILAAAGQSAKHISQLSLQGCFLEYFLTVHHIAEPSEDRMEQALFSPPLSKQRVEFAVGIINSSHATSL
;
A
#
# COMPACT_ATOMS: atom_id res chain seq x y z
N MET A 1 -36.90 4.29 26.90
CA MET A 1 -37.72 3.29 26.20
C MET A 1 -36.74 2.33 25.56
N PHE A 2 -36.81 1.06 25.91
CA PHE A 2 -35.77 0.04 25.74
C PHE A 2 -35.24 -0.03 24.30
N MET A 3 -33.93 0.22 24.10
CA MET A 3 -33.21 -0.17 22.90
C MET A 3 -32.76 -1.61 23.10
N GLU A 4 -33.33 -2.52 22.31
CA GLU A 4 -32.90 -3.90 22.19
C GLU A 4 -31.45 -3.95 21.72
N ALA A 5 -30.66 -4.80 22.38
CA ALA A 5 -29.31 -5.12 21.99
C ALA A 5 -29.32 -5.76 20.61
N GLN A 6 -28.84 -5.03 19.62
CA GLN A 6 -28.68 -5.51 18.25
C GLN A 6 -27.55 -6.55 18.24
N GLU A 7 -27.89 -7.80 17.98
CA GLU A 7 -26.93 -8.90 17.79
C GLU A 7 -25.92 -8.51 16.69
N MET A 8 -24.66 -8.32 17.09
CA MET A 8 -23.56 -8.12 16.15
C MET A 8 -23.35 -9.39 15.33
N SER A 9 -23.62 -9.29 14.03
CA SER A 9 -23.32 -10.32 13.03
C SER A 9 -21.86 -10.76 13.13
N HIS A 10 -21.63 -12.07 13.29
CA HIS A 10 -20.30 -12.68 13.36
C HIS A 10 -19.46 -12.34 12.11
N VAL A 11 -18.45 -11.49 12.27
CA VAL A 11 -17.44 -11.21 11.24
C VAL A 11 -16.46 -12.38 11.23
N VAL A 12 -16.66 -13.32 10.31
CA VAL A 12 -15.74 -14.43 10.06
C VAL A 12 -14.49 -13.87 9.38
N VAL A 13 -13.36 -13.87 10.10
CA VAL A 13 -12.05 -13.52 9.53
C VAL A 13 -11.65 -14.62 8.55
N ARG A 14 -12.04 -14.48 7.28
CA ARG A 14 -11.67 -15.41 6.21
C ARG A 14 -10.20 -15.23 5.89
N LYS A 15 -9.37 -16.23 6.21
CA LYS A 15 -8.03 -16.30 5.62
C LYS A 15 -8.18 -16.44 4.10
N PRO A 16 -7.34 -15.77 3.29
CA PRO A 16 -7.28 -16.11 1.88
C PRO A 16 -6.95 -17.61 1.77
N PRO A 17 -7.72 -18.39 1.01
CA PRO A 17 -7.52 -19.83 0.94
C PRO A 17 -6.10 -20.12 0.47
N LEU A 18 -5.39 -20.99 1.20
CA LEU A 18 -4.08 -21.47 0.78
C LEU A 18 -4.21 -22.06 -0.63
N SER A 19 -3.33 -21.67 -1.55
CA SER A 19 -3.34 -22.26 -2.88
C SER A 19 -3.19 -23.78 -2.79
N ALA A 20 -3.85 -24.53 -3.69
CA ALA A 20 -3.79 -25.99 -3.71
C ALA A 20 -2.33 -26.51 -3.70
N LYS A 21 -1.45 -25.81 -4.43
CA LYS A 21 -0.01 -26.09 -4.45
C LYS A 21 0.66 -25.93 -3.07
N ALA A 22 0.30 -24.91 -2.31
CA ALA A 22 0.85 -24.68 -0.97
C ALA A 22 0.40 -25.77 0.03
N ILE A 23 -0.87 -26.21 -0.05
CA ILE A 23 -1.41 -27.28 0.80
C ILE A 23 -0.65 -28.59 0.55
N LEU A 24 -0.42 -28.95 -0.72
CA LEU A 24 0.34 -30.15 -1.07
C LEU A 24 1.79 -30.06 -0.63
N HIS A 25 2.44 -28.91 -0.82
CA HIS A 25 3.81 -28.70 -0.34
C HIS A 25 3.90 -28.82 1.18
N GLN A 26 2.92 -28.36 1.95
CA GLN A 26 2.91 -28.51 3.40
C GLN A 26 2.82 -29.98 3.83
N LYS A 27 2.08 -30.82 3.09
CA LYS A 27 1.84 -32.23 3.45
C LYS A 27 2.92 -33.17 2.92
N TYR A 28 3.41 -32.94 1.71
CA TYR A 28 4.31 -33.85 0.99
C TYR A 28 5.71 -33.27 0.77
N GLY A 29 5.89 -31.95 0.91
CA GLY A 29 7.17 -31.27 0.72
C GLY A 29 7.79 -31.55 -0.64
N GLU A 30 9.08 -31.88 -0.63
CA GLU A 30 9.87 -32.24 -1.82
C GLU A 30 9.37 -33.51 -2.53
N LYS A 31 8.50 -34.30 -1.89
CA LYS A 31 7.92 -35.51 -2.49
C LYS A 31 6.81 -35.20 -3.51
N ALA A 32 6.40 -33.94 -3.65
CA ALA A 32 5.47 -33.49 -4.68
C ALA A 32 6.25 -33.01 -5.91
N CYS A 33 6.33 -33.85 -6.95
CA CYS A 33 7.07 -33.54 -8.17
C CYS A 33 6.12 -33.03 -9.26
N TYR A 34 6.34 -31.80 -9.72
CA TYR A 34 5.60 -31.19 -10.82
C TYR A 34 6.43 -31.28 -12.10
N LYS A 35 5.94 -32.02 -13.10
CA LYS A 35 6.53 -32.11 -14.44
C LYS A 35 5.61 -31.40 -15.42
N VAL A 36 6.09 -30.31 -16.01
CA VAL A 36 5.31 -29.54 -16.98
C VAL A 36 5.78 -29.88 -18.38
N GLU A 37 4.84 -30.29 -19.22
CA GLU A 37 5.03 -30.62 -20.62
C GLU A 37 4.38 -29.55 -21.51
N GLU A 38 5.05 -29.24 -22.61
CA GLU A 38 4.52 -28.37 -23.66
C GLU A 38 3.70 -29.21 -24.65
N VAL A 39 2.42 -28.91 -24.74
CA VAL A 39 1.50 -29.54 -25.68
C VAL A 39 1.19 -28.53 -26.77
N VAL A 40 1.71 -28.77 -27.97
CA VAL A 40 1.40 -27.97 -29.15
C VAL A 40 0.07 -28.46 -29.71
N GLU A 41 -0.94 -27.61 -29.74
CA GLU A 41 -2.19 -27.95 -30.41
C GLU A 41 -2.04 -27.85 -31.93
N PRO A 42 -2.70 -28.74 -32.70
CA PRO A 42 -2.74 -28.63 -34.15
C PRO A 42 -3.37 -27.29 -34.52
N VAL A 43 -2.84 -26.64 -35.56
CA VAL A 43 -3.44 -25.42 -36.10
C VAL A 43 -4.83 -25.79 -36.66
N GLU A 44 -5.88 -25.03 -36.33
CA GLU A 44 -7.26 -25.31 -36.79
C GLU A 44 -7.39 -25.43 -38.33
N ASN A 45 -6.41 -24.89 -39.06
CA ASN A 45 -6.26 -24.99 -40.52
C ASN A 45 -5.01 -25.80 -40.91
N ASP A 46 -4.85 -27.00 -40.36
CA ASP A 46 -3.71 -27.86 -40.71
C ASP A 46 -3.78 -28.24 -42.20
N CYS A 47 -2.74 -27.84 -42.95
CA CYS A 47 -2.68 -28.02 -44.41
C CYS A 47 -1.73 -29.18 -44.73
N PRO A 48 -2.24 -30.36 -45.11
CA PRO A 48 -1.39 -31.52 -45.36
C PRO A 48 -0.43 -31.25 -46.52
N GLY A 49 0.87 -31.44 -46.29
CA GLY A 49 1.94 -31.26 -47.28
C GLY A 49 2.71 -29.93 -47.22
N LEU A 50 2.40 -29.04 -46.26
CA LEU A 50 3.17 -27.81 -46.06
C LEU A 50 4.60 -28.13 -45.54
N ALA A 51 5.63 -27.69 -46.26
CA ALA A 51 7.03 -27.91 -45.86
C ALA A 51 7.49 -26.99 -44.71
N ILE A 52 6.69 -25.97 -44.36
CA ILE A 52 7.01 -25.00 -43.31
C ILE A 52 6.13 -25.31 -42.09
N PRO A 53 6.69 -25.80 -40.97
CA PRO A 53 5.89 -26.09 -39.79
C PRO A 53 5.36 -24.79 -39.19
N GLN A 54 4.05 -24.62 -39.15
CA GLN A 54 3.41 -23.57 -38.36
C GLN A 54 3.28 -24.07 -36.92
N ARG A 55 4.01 -23.44 -35.99
CA ARG A 55 3.92 -23.81 -34.59
C ARG A 55 2.59 -23.27 -34.04
N GLY A 56 1.67 -24.18 -33.73
CA GLY A 56 0.39 -23.84 -33.11
C GLY A 56 0.54 -23.24 -31.71
N GLN A 57 -0.58 -22.89 -31.09
CA GLN A 57 -0.57 -22.37 -29.73
C GLN A 57 0.06 -23.41 -28.79
N VAL A 58 1.13 -23.00 -28.09
CA VAL A 58 1.77 -23.84 -27.06
C VAL A 58 0.93 -23.74 -25.81
N LEU A 59 0.35 -24.86 -25.40
CA LEU A 59 -0.28 -25.03 -24.11
C LEU A 59 0.64 -25.82 -23.19
N TYR A 60 0.39 -25.70 -21.90
CA TYR A 60 1.13 -26.38 -20.85
C TYR A 60 0.19 -27.37 -20.17
N GLN A 61 0.69 -28.57 -19.96
CA GLN A 61 0.06 -29.60 -19.18
C GLN A 61 1.01 -29.98 -18.03
N CYS A 62 0.50 -30.19 -16.83
CA CYS A 62 1.31 -30.54 -15.68
C CYS A 62 0.94 -31.92 -15.16
N GLN A 63 1.92 -32.83 -15.13
CA GLN A 63 1.83 -34.07 -14.38
C GLN A 63 2.38 -33.84 -12.97
N LEU A 64 1.59 -34.18 -11.96
CA LEU A 64 1.96 -34.14 -10.56
C LEU A 64 2.07 -35.56 -10.02
N GLU A 65 3.26 -35.90 -9.55
CA GLU A 65 3.56 -37.17 -8.88
C GLU A 65 3.64 -36.95 -7.36
N LEU A 66 2.82 -37.69 -6.63
CA LEU A 66 2.78 -37.74 -5.18
C LEU A 66 2.94 -39.21 -4.72
N PRO A 67 3.36 -39.47 -3.46
CA PRO A 67 3.39 -40.81 -2.92
C PRO A 67 1.99 -41.47 -2.98
N GLY A 68 1.81 -42.46 -3.85
CA GLY A 68 0.56 -43.20 -4.03
C GLY A 68 -0.50 -42.51 -4.90
N CYS A 69 -0.20 -41.37 -5.54
CA CYS A 69 -1.14 -40.67 -6.42
C CYS A 69 -0.40 -39.96 -7.55
N SER A 70 -0.87 -40.13 -8.79
CA SER A 70 -0.46 -39.30 -9.92
C SER A 70 -1.70 -38.69 -10.56
N VAL A 71 -1.59 -37.43 -10.94
CA VAL A 71 -2.62 -36.67 -11.66
C VAL A 71 -1.97 -35.86 -12.77
N THR A 72 -2.73 -35.63 -13.82
CA THR A 72 -2.32 -34.78 -14.95
C THR A 72 -3.38 -33.73 -15.13
N SER A 73 -2.98 -32.46 -15.19
CA SER A 73 -3.91 -31.35 -15.42
C SER A 73 -4.51 -31.36 -16.82
N ASP A 74 -5.52 -30.54 -17.03
CA ASP A 74 -5.91 -30.09 -18.36
C ASP A 74 -4.81 -29.21 -18.99
N LYS A 75 -5.02 -28.79 -20.24
CA LYS A 75 -4.10 -27.91 -20.96
C LYS A 75 -4.41 -26.44 -20.67
N PHE A 76 -3.38 -25.65 -20.37
CA PHE A 76 -3.51 -24.22 -20.05
C PHE A 76 -2.53 -23.37 -20.86
N THR A 77 -2.87 -22.10 -21.11
CA THR A 77 -1.97 -21.16 -21.79
C THR A 77 -0.79 -20.72 -20.92
N LYS A 78 -0.89 -20.89 -19.58
CA LYS A 78 0.17 -20.55 -18.62
C LYS A 78 0.59 -21.77 -17.83
N LYS A 79 1.91 -21.97 -17.73
CA LYS A 79 2.54 -23.01 -16.90
C LYS A 79 2.05 -23.01 -15.44
N LYS A 80 1.92 -21.83 -14.82
CA LYS A 80 1.46 -21.73 -13.41
C LYS A 80 0.03 -22.23 -13.22
N ASP A 81 -0.85 -22.01 -14.20
CA ASP A 81 -2.25 -22.41 -14.11
C ASP A 81 -2.37 -23.94 -14.26
N ALA A 82 -1.56 -24.55 -15.13
CA ALA A 82 -1.43 -26.01 -15.23
C ALA A 82 -0.94 -26.65 -13.91
N GLU A 83 0.08 -26.07 -13.28
CA GLU A 83 0.58 -26.55 -11.98
C GLU A 83 -0.47 -26.44 -10.86
N GLN A 84 -1.22 -25.32 -10.83
CA GLN A 84 -2.30 -25.13 -9.84
C GLN A 84 -3.48 -26.08 -10.09
N SER A 85 -3.83 -26.33 -11.36
CA SER A 85 -4.87 -27.27 -11.74
C SER A 85 -4.50 -28.71 -11.35
N ALA A 86 -3.27 -29.16 -11.65
CA ALA A 86 -2.77 -30.46 -11.22
C ALA A 86 -2.81 -30.60 -9.68
N ALA A 87 -2.40 -29.54 -8.96
CA ALA A 87 -2.48 -29.53 -7.50
C ALA A 87 -3.93 -29.66 -6.98
N LYS A 88 -4.88 -28.96 -7.59
CA LYS A 88 -6.30 -29.02 -7.22
C LYS A 88 -6.88 -30.43 -7.46
N MET A 89 -6.62 -31.02 -8.63
CA MET A 89 -7.05 -32.39 -8.96
C MET A 89 -6.47 -33.43 -8.01
N ALA A 90 -5.20 -33.28 -7.60
CA ALA A 90 -4.59 -34.17 -6.60
C ALA A 90 -5.27 -34.08 -5.24
N LEU A 91 -5.62 -32.86 -4.79
CA LEU A 91 -6.33 -32.69 -3.52
C LEU A 91 -7.73 -33.32 -3.57
N GLU A 92 -8.45 -33.12 -4.66
CA GLU A 92 -9.76 -33.76 -4.91
C GLU A 92 -9.65 -35.29 -4.91
N LYS A 93 -8.67 -35.86 -5.62
CA LYS A 93 -8.44 -37.31 -5.69
C LYS A 93 -8.01 -37.93 -4.35
N LEU A 94 -7.31 -37.17 -3.51
CA LEU A 94 -6.91 -37.58 -2.16
C LEU A 94 -8.02 -37.35 -1.12
N GLY A 95 -9.18 -36.80 -1.51
CA GLY A 95 -10.26 -36.44 -0.59
C GLY A 95 -9.87 -35.37 0.43
N ILE A 96 -8.82 -34.58 0.15
CA ILE A 96 -8.36 -33.51 1.03
C ILE A 96 -9.20 -32.28 0.70
N GLN A 97 -10.19 -31.97 1.54
CA GLN A 97 -10.95 -30.73 1.40
C GLN A 97 -10.02 -29.53 1.51
N CYS A 98 -10.03 -28.66 0.51
CA CYS A 98 -9.25 -27.42 0.46
C CYS A 98 -9.79 -26.32 1.39
N VAL A 99 -10.94 -26.57 2.02
CA VAL A 99 -11.49 -25.69 3.05
C VAL A 99 -10.60 -25.87 4.26
N SER A 100 -9.75 -24.87 4.56
CA SER A 100 -9.17 -24.79 5.89
C SER A 100 -10.33 -24.94 6.87
N LYS A 101 -10.31 -25.95 7.74
CA LYS A 101 -11.28 -25.98 8.84
C LYS A 101 -11.16 -24.64 9.53
N ASP A 102 -12.19 -23.81 9.40
CA ASP A 102 -12.28 -22.57 10.13
C ASP A 102 -12.40 -22.99 11.58
N LEU A 103 -11.34 -22.75 12.35
CA LEU A 103 -11.29 -23.06 13.76
C LEU A 103 -12.43 -22.31 14.45
N THR A 104 -13.21 -23.01 15.28
CA THR A 104 -14.14 -22.30 16.16
C THR A 104 -13.34 -21.48 17.18
N PRO A 105 -13.93 -20.42 17.78
CA PRO A 105 -13.27 -19.67 18.84
C PRO A 105 -12.78 -20.54 20.00
N GLU A 106 -13.48 -21.62 20.32
CA GLU A 106 -13.10 -22.60 21.36
C GLU A 106 -11.89 -23.43 20.92
N GLU A 107 -11.92 -24.02 19.72
CA GLU A 107 -10.78 -24.77 19.17
C GLU A 107 -9.53 -23.89 19.04
N ALA A 108 -9.70 -22.62 18.68
CA ALA A 108 -8.61 -21.65 18.60
C ALA A 108 -8.04 -21.30 19.99
N LEU A 109 -8.88 -21.28 21.03
CA LEU A 109 -8.44 -21.10 22.42
C LEU A 109 -7.62 -22.30 22.92
N ASP A 110 -8.08 -23.52 22.64
CA ASP A 110 -7.34 -24.74 23.00
C ASP A 110 -5.97 -24.78 22.31
N GLU A 111 -5.93 -24.47 21.01
CA GLU A 111 -4.68 -24.38 20.26
C GLU A 111 -3.77 -23.25 20.77
N LEU A 112 -4.35 -22.16 21.28
CA LEU A 112 -3.60 -21.07 21.91
C LEU A 112 -2.98 -21.51 23.23
N ILE A 113 -3.70 -22.23 24.08
CA ILE A 113 -3.20 -22.81 25.34
C ILE A 113 -2.03 -23.76 25.04
N MET A 114 -2.19 -24.65 24.06
CA MET A 114 -1.15 -25.57 23.62
C MET A 114 0.06 -24.84 23.06
N ARG A 115 -0.15 -23.78 22.26
CA ARG A 115 0.95 -22.98 21.71
C ARG A 115 1.73 -22.28 22.81
N ILE A 116 1.07 -21.62 23.76
CA ILE A 116 1.74 -20.97 24.90
C ILE A 116 2.57 -22.00 25.68
N SER A 117 1.97 -23.14 26.02
CA SER A 117 2.68 -24.22 26.72
C SER A 117 3.94 -24.68 25.95
N SER A 118 3.83 -24.82 24.63
CA SER A 118 4.95 -25.23 23.77
C SER A 118 6.11 -24.23 23.74
N LEU A 119 5.83 -22.93 23.84
CA LEU A 119 6.85 -21.87 23.81
C LEU A 119 7.81 -21.94 25.01
N PHE A 120 7.33 -22.40 26.16
CA PHE A 120 8.11 -22.48 27.39
C PHE A 120 8.78 -23.85 27.62
N THR A 121 8.81 -24.71 26.60
CA THR A 121 9.50 -26.00 26.65
C THR A 121 10.99 -25.87 26.35
N ASP A 122 11.83 -26.76 26.92
CA ASP A 122 13.27 -26.82 26.64
C ASP A 122 13.55 -27.04 25.15
N LYS A 123 12.71 -27.84 24.49
CA LYS A 123 12.81 -28.08 23.04
C LYS A 123 12.67 -26.80 22.23
N PHE A 124 11.83 -25.85 22.66
CA PHE A 124 11.60 -24.61 21.93
C PHE A 124 12.83 -23.70 21.92
N LEU A 125 13.67 -23.72 22.96
CA LEU A 125 14.90 -22.93 23.01
C LEU A 125 15.92 -23.30 21.92
N SER A 126 15.83 -24.51 21.36
CA SER A 126 16.65 -24.93 20.22
C SER A 126 16.07 -24.52 18.85
N ALA A 127 14.86 -23.96 18.81
CA ALA A 127 14.19 -23.61 17.56
C ALA A 127 14.82 -22.37 16.89
N ILE A 128 14.63 -22.25 15.58
CA ILE A 128 14.94 -21.05 14.81
C ILE A 128 13.67 -20.18 14.81
N HIS A 129 13.52 -19.33 15.83
CA HIS A 129 12.34 -18.50 16.03
C HIS A 129 12.70 -17.19 16.78
N PRO A 130 12.15 -16.01 16.41
CA PRO A 130 12.43 -14.73 17.07
C PRO A 130 12.26 -14.76 18.59
N MET A 131 11.19 -15.41 19.07
CA MET A 131 10.91 -15.59 20.51
C MET A 131 12.06 -16.25 21.30
N VAL A 132 12.91 -17.06 20.67
CA VAL A 132 14.06 -17.68 21.38
C VAL A 132 15.04 -16.63 21.89
N SER A 133 15.29 -15.57 21.11
CA SER A 133 16.14 -14.46 21.56
C SER A 133 15.47 -13.62 22.65
N HIS A 134 14.14 -13.47 22.62
CA HIS A 134 13.40 -12.87 23.73
C HIS A 134 13.51 -13.72 25.01
N PHE A 135 13.40 -15.05 24.91
CA PHE A 135 13.58 -15.95 26.05
C PHE A 135 15.01 -15.88 26.61
N ARG A 136 16.01 -15.82 25.73
CA ARG A 136 17.41 -15.63 26.13
C ARG A 136 17.59 -14.34 26.92
N ALA A 137 17.15 -13.22 26.36
CA ALA A 137 17.23 -11.92 27.03
C ALA A 137 16.52 -11.96 28.39
N ALA A 138 15.34 -12.58 28.48
CA ALA A 138 14.62 -12.72 29.75
C ALA A 138 15.37 -13.58 30.79
N ILE A 139 16.05 -14.66 30.39
CA ILE A 139 16.85 -15.52 31.29
C ILE A 139 18.11 -14.80 31.79
N GLU A 140 18.62 -13.82 31.05
CA GLU A 140 19.78 -13.01 31.46
C GLU A 140 19.41 -11.84 32.40
N ARG A 141 18.12 -11.52 32.57
CA ARG A 141 17.67 -10.44 33.46
C ARG A 141 17.83 -10.79 34.93
N GLU A 142 18.07 -9.76 35.74
CA GLU A 142 18.20 -9.89 37.18
C GLU A 142 16.86 -9.70 37.92
N GLY A 143 16.81 -10.18 39.17
CA GLY A 143 15.68 -9.98 40.09
C GLY A 143 14.38 -10.66 39.66
N ASP A 144 13.25 -10.01 39.95
CA ASP A 144 11.89 -10.54 39.70
C ASP A 144 11.57 -10.73 38.21
N SER A 145 12.35 -10.09 37.33
CA SER A 145 12.23 -10.22 35.88
C SER A 145 12.96 -11.43 35.30
N PHE A 146 13.72 -12.17 36.12
CA PHE A 146 14.47 -13.35 35.68
C PHE A 146 13.54 -14.42 35.10
N GLY A 147 13.81 -14.78 33.83
CA GLY A 147 13.05 -15.79 33.08
C GLY A 147 11.60 -15.42 32.79
N MET A 148 11.22 -14.14 32.97
CA MET A 148 9.89 -13.63 32.70
C MET A 148 9.86 -12.87 31.37
N VAL A 149 8.94 -13.25 30.48
CA VAL A 149 8.74 -12.60 29.18
C VAL A 149 7.45 -11.77 29.21
N PRO A 150 7.48 -10.51 28.77
CA PRO A 150 6.27 -9.70 28.66
C PRO A 150 5.20 -10.35 27.78
N VAL A 151 3.94 -10.37 28.24
CA VAL A 151 2.81 -10.97 27.50
C VAL A 151 2.62 -10.31 26.14
N SER A 152 2.84 -9.00 26.07
CA SER A 152 2.72 -8.20 24.84
C SER A 152 3.65 -8.67 23.73
N ILE A 153 4.86 -9.12 24.06
CA ILE A 153 5.83 -9.64 23.09
C ILE A 153 5.35 -10.97 22.53
N ILE A 154 4.80 -11.86 23.38
CA ILE A 154 4.23 -13.13 22.93
C ILE A 154 3.06 -12.87 21.96
N ALA A 155 2.18 -11.92 22.30
CA ALA A 155 1.03 -11.54 21.47
C ALA A 155 1.42 -10.88 20.13
N ALA A 156 2.52 -10.12 20.09
CA ALA A 156 2.93 -9.32 18.93
C ALA A 156 3.98 -9.99 18.03
N CYS A 157 4.85 -10.85 18.56
CA CYS A 157 5.98 -11.44 17.85
C CYS A 157 5.75 -12.90 17.43
N ASP A 158 4.85 -13.65 18.09
CA ASP A 158 4.47 -14.98 17.62
C ASP A 158 3.26 -14.89 16.67
N VAL A 159 3.52 -15.15 15.38
CA VAL A 159 2.50 -15.06 14.32
C VAL A 159 1.36 -16.05 14.53
N LYS A 160 1.63 -17.23 15.09
CA LYS A 160 0.59 -18.24 15.35
C LYS A 160 -0.32 -17.79 16.48
N VAL A 161 0.25 -17.30 17.58
CA VAL A 161 -0.49 -16.70 18.70
C VAL A 161 -1.36 -15.55 18.20
N ASN A 162 -0.77 -14.59 17.48
CA ASN A 162 -1.49 -13.43 16.95
C ASN A 162 -2.69 -13.82 16.08
N ASN A 163 -2.50 -14.81 15.20
CA ASN A 163 -3.57 -15.31 14.34
C ASN A 163 -4.67 -16.04 15.10
N LEU A 164 -4.33 -16.81 16.14
CA LEU A 164 -5.33 -17.47 17.00
C LEU A 164 -6.14 -16.43 17.77
N CYS A 165 -5.51 -15.38 18.31
CA CYS A 165 -6.22 -14.29 18.97
C CYS A 165 -7.25 -13.62 18.05
N LYS A 166 -6.91 -13.40 16.76
CA LYS A 166 -7.84 -12.85 15.76
C LYS A 166 -9.02 -13.75 15.43
N VAL A 167 -8.83 -15.08 15.48
CA VAL A 167 -9.92 -16.06 15.28
C VAL A 167 -10.85 -16.06 16.48
N ILE A 168 -10.30 -16.02 17.71
CA ILE A 168 -11.09 -15.99 18.94
C ILE A 168 -11.88 -14.68 19.05
N ASN A 169 -11.24 -13.55 18.77
CA ASN A 169 -11.88 -12.23 18.76
C ASN A 169 -11.28 -11.33 17.67
N PRO A 170 -12.04 -10.98 16.61
CA PRO A 170 -11.57 -10.11 15.53
C PRO A 170 -11.04 -8.75 16.00
N LYS A 171 -11.54 -8.22 17.14
CA LYS A 171 -11.05 -6.96 17.73
C LYS A 171 -9.57 -7.01 18.12
N ALA A 172 -8.98 -8.19 18.30
CA ALA A 172 -7.55 -8.35 18.55
C ALA A 172 -6.66 -7.77 17.42
N GLU A 173 -7.21 -7.54 16.21
CA GLU A 173 -6.46 -6.89 15.14
C GLU A 173 -6.33 -5.36 15.32
N SER A 174 -7.37 -4.69 15.81
CA SER A 174 -7.40 -3.24 16.06
C SER A 174 -6.95 -2.89 17.47
N GLU A 175 -7.16 -3.77 18.45
CA GLU A 175 -6.91 -3.53 19.87
C GLU A 175 -5.86 -4.50 20.44
N PRO A 176 -4.60 -4.07 20.64
CA PRO A 176 -3.53 -4.92 21.17
C PRO A 176 -3.84 -5.48 22.56
N LEU A 177 -4.60 -4.75 23.37
CA LEU A 177 -5.03 -5.17 24.71
C LEU A 177 -5.90 -6.43 24.69
N VAL A 178 -6.76 -6.58 23.68
CA VAL A 178 -7.59 -7.77 23.51
C VAL A 178 -6.72 -8.99 23.20
N ALA A 179 -5.68 -8.84 22.39
CA ALA A 179 -4.74 -9.93 22.13
C ALA A 179 -3.99 -10.33 23.42
N VAL A 180 -3.53 -9.35 24.20
CA VAL A 180 -2.84 -9.58 25.48
C VAL A 180 -3.74 -10.28 26.49
N SER A 181 -5.00 -9.87 26.62
CA SER A 181 -5.95 -10.50 27.56
C SER A 181 -6.26 -11.95 27.20
N LEU A 182 -6.35 -12.26 25.90
CA LEU A 182 -6.52 -13.64 25.41
C LEU A 182 -5.29 -14.51 25.70
N VAL A 183 -4.08 -14.00 25.47
CA VAL A 183 -2.84 -14.71 25.81
C VAL A 183 -2.75 -14.95 27.32
N LEU A 184 -3.09 -13.96 28.13
CA LEU A 184 -3.10 -14.10 29.60
C LEU A 184 -4.13 -15.14 30.06
N LYS A 185 -5.34 -15.13 29.47
CA LYS A 185 -6.38 -16.14 29.73
C LYS A 185 -5.87 -17.54 29.41
N ALA A 186 -5.24 -17.73 28.26
CA ALA A 186 -4.69 -19.02 27.86
C ALA A 186 -3.49 -19.45 28.71
N ALA A 187 -2.67 -18.51 29.18
CA ALA A 187 -1.58 -18.80 30.12
C ALA A 187 -2.10 -19.26 31.48
N ARG A 188 -3.19 -18.66 31.99
CA ARG A 188 -3.84 -19.09 33.26
C ARG A 188 -4.42 -20.50 33.21
N LEU A 189 -4.78 -20.96 32.01
CA LEU A 189 -5.32 -22.29 31.76
C LEU A 189 -4.23 -23.33 31.44
N SER A 190 -2.97 -22.91 31.36
CA SER A 190 -1.85 -23.81 31.10
C SER A 190 -1.16 -24.20 32.41
N ASP A 191 -1.01 -25.50 32.64
CA ASP A 191 -0.31 -26.05 33.81
C ASP A 191 1.23 -25.96 33.70
N SER A 192 1.76 -25.42 32.60
CA SER A 192 3.21 -25.43 32.30
C SER A 192 3.89 -24.08 32.48
N VAL A 193 3.12 -23.01 32.68
CA VAL A 193 3.62 -21.63 32.76
C VAL A 193 3.15 -20.96 34.05
N ARG A 194 3.97 -20.05 34.57
CA ARG A 194 3.64 -19.18 35.69
C ARG A 194 3.45 -17.75 35.19
N ILE A 195 2.59 -17.02 35.86
CA ILE A 195 2.34 -15.60 35.60
C ILE A 195 2.89 -14.81 36.79
N ASP A 196 3.43 -13.62 36.55
CA ASP A 196 3.80 -12.72 37.65
C ASP A 196 2.58 -12.23 38.44
N ASP A 197 2.84 -11.65 39.62
CA ASP A 197 1.79 -11.13 40.51
C ASP A 197 0.95 -10.02 39.84
N GLN A 198 1.52 -9.33 38.86
CA GLN A 198 0.87 -8.23 38.14
C GLN A 198 0.05 -8.72 36.93
N GLY A 199 0.23 -9.96 36.48
CA GLY A 199 -0.48 -10.50 35.33
C GLY A 199 0.01 -9.98 33.97
N LEU A 200 1.26 -9.53 33.88
CA LEU A 200 1.83 -8.85 32.70
C LEU A 200 3.03 -9.59 32.10
N SER A 201 3.56 -10.60 32.78
CA SER A 201 4.66 -11.43 32.30
C SER A 201 4.37 -12.91 32.49
N ILE A 202 4.91 -13.74 31.59
CA ILE A 202 4.79 -15.21 31.65
C ILE A 202 6.20 -15.80 31.75
N GLY A 203 6.37 -16.76 32.65
CA GLY A 203 7.59 -17.54 32.83
C GLY A 203 7.30 -19.04 32.82
N LYS A 204 8.35 -19.85 32.74
CA LYS A 204 8.25 -21.30 32.85
C LYS A 204 8.01 -21.73 34.31
N ILE A 205 7.20 -22.77 34.52
CA ILE A 205 7.16 -23.48 35.82
C ILE A 205 8.40 -24.39 35.92
N GLY A 206 9.21 -24.14 36.94
CA GLY A 206 10.50 -24.83 37.13
C GLY A 206 11.62 -24.31 36.23
N PRO A 207 12.88 -24.68 36.50
CA PRO A 207 14.02 -24.22 35.71
C PRO A 207 14.08 -24.86 34.31
N TYR A 208 14.74 -24.19 33.38
CA TYR A 208 15.25 -24.82 32.16
C TYR A 208 16.40 -25.77 32.49
N SER A 209 16.55 -26.87 31.76
CA SER A 209 17.70 -27.77 31.91
C SER A 209 19.03 -27.02 31.69
N SER A 210 20.07 -27.45 32.41
CA SER A 210 21.40 -26.86 32.34
C SER A 210 21.94 -26.85 30.91
N ASP A 211 21.73 -27.93 30.16
CA ASP A 211 22.18 -28.08 28.77
C ASP A 211 21.48 -27.08 27.84
N SER A 212 20.16 -26.90 27.99
CA SER A 212 19.41 -25.91 27.19
C SER A 212 19.81 -24.48 27.52
N ARG A 213 20.14 -24.17 28.79
CA ARG A 213 20.64 -22.85 29.18
C ARG A 213 22.03 -22.59 28.61
N GLN A 214 22.94 -23.54 28.73
CA GLN A 214 24.30 -23.39 28.26
C GLN A 214 24.34 -23.22 26.74
N SER A 215 23.58 -24.03 25.99
CA SER A 215 23.44 -23.89 24.53
C SER A 215 22.89 -22.52 24.10
N LEU A 216 22.09 -21.88 24.96
CA LEU A 216 21.57 -20.54 24.71
C LEU A 216 22.67 -19.48 24.91
N ILE A 217 23.46 -19.61 25.97
CA ILE A 217 24.49 -18.64 26.38
C ILE A 217 25.77 -18.76 25.53
N ASP A 218 26.11 -19.96 25.06
CA ASP A 218 27.34 -20.23 24.28
C ASP A 218 27.38 -19.54 22.90
N HIS A 219 26.27 -18.93 22.46
CA HIS A 219 26.24 -18.12 21.25
C HIS A 219 26.63 -16.67 21.58
N PRO A 220 27.79 -16.19 21.10
CA PRO A 220 28.28 -14.86 21.42
C PRO A 220 27.30 -13.78 20.93
N MET A 221 26.94 -12.86 21.83
CA MET A 221 26.20 -11.65 21.51
C MET A 221 27.14 -10.55 21.03
N CYS A 222 26.57 -9.52 20.41
CA CYS A 222 27.29 -8.27 20.21
C CYS A 222 27.80 -7.75 21.55
N THR A 223 29.11 -7.57 21.68
CA THR A 223 29.78 -7.13 22.92
C THR A 223 29.79 -5.62 23.09
N ASN A 224 29.27 -4.88 22.11
CA ASN A 224 29.32 -3.43 22.09
C ASN A 224 27.94 -2.85 22.38
N ASP A 225 27.93 -1.68 23.01
CA ASP A 225 26.71 -0.88 23.17
C ASP A 225 26.14 -0.52 21.79
N ILE A 226 24.87 -0.84 21.59
CA ILE A 226 24.12 -0.48 20.39
C ILE A 226 23.40 0.83 20.66
N LEU A 227 23.56 1.80 19.76
CA LEU A 227 22.82 3.06 19.77
C LEU A 227 21.89 3.07 18.56
N VAL A 228 20.59 3.22 18.81
CA VAL A 228 19.55 3.25 17.77
C VAL A 228 18.77 4.56 17.89
N GLU A 229 18.67 5.33 16.81
CA GLU A 229 17.80 6.51 16.79
C GLU A 229 16.33 6.06 16.81
N ALA A 230 15.55 6.60 17.75
CA ALA A 230 14.14 6.32 17.92
C ALA A 230 13.35 7.61 18.16
N LEU A 231 12.02 7.53 17.96
CA LEU A 231 11.14 8.67 18.12
C LEU A 231 10.16 8.44 19.26
N TYR A 232 9.94 9.47 20.08
CA TYR A 232 8.82 9.53 21.01
C TYR A 232 7.71 10.38 20.40
N ILE A 233 6.53 9.77 20.24
CA ILE A 233 5.32 10.39 19.73
C ILE A 233 4.38 10.67 20.92
N PRO A 234 4.24 11.94 21.33
CA PRO A 234 3.28 12.32 22.37
C PRO A 234 1.82 12.04 21.97
N SER A 235 0.93 11.78 22.94
CA SER A 235 -0.51 11.62 22.67
C SER A 235 -1.16 12.89 22.12
N SER A 236 -0.82 14.05 22.70
CA SER A 236 -1.28 15.35 22.21
C SER A 236 -0.66 15.70 20.85
N ILE A 237 -1.51 16.05 19.88
CA ILE A 237 -1.14 16.45 18.51
C ILE A 237 -0.31 17.73 18.49
N GLU A 238 -0.52 18.64 19.45
CA GLU A 238 0.16 19.93 19.55
C GLU A 238 1.64 19.78 19.95
N LYS A 239 1.98 18.70 20.68
CA LYS A 239 3.36 18.46 21.09
C LYS A 239 4.18 17.90 19.93
N ALA A 240 5.36 18.48 19.73
CA ALA A 240 6.33 18.03 18.74
C ALA A 240 6.83 16.61 19.04
N ILE A 241 7.28 15.92 17.99
CA ILE A 241 7.90 14.60 18.10
C ILE A 241 9.35 14.77 18.59
N GLU A 242 9.75 13.93 19.53
CA GLU A 242 11.08 14.00 20.15
C GLU A 242 11.96 12.87 19.63
N THR A 243 13.17 13.19 19.16
CA THR A 243 14.20 12.20 18.81
C THR A 243 15.04 11.86 20.02
N PHE A 244 15.37 10.58 20.20
CA PHE A 244 16.33 10.15 21.23
C PHE A 244 17.10 8.91 20.75
N ASN A 245 18.21 8.60 21.40
CA ASN A 245 18.99 7.39 21.12
C ASN A 245 18.65 6.32 22.17
N LEU A 246 18.15 5.18 21.71
CA LEU A 246 17.97 3.99 22.52
C LEU A 246 19.34 3.30 22.67
N LYS A 247 19.86 3.25 23.90
CA LYS A 247 21.15 2.62 24.19
C LYS A 247 20.93 1.20 24.71
N VAL A 248 21.11 0.19 23.87
CA VAL A 248 20.99 -1.21 24.27
C VAL A 248 22.38 -1.74 24.61
N SER A 249 22.64 -1.94 25.89
CA SER A 249 23.92 -2.50 26.36
C SER A 249 23.90 -4.03 26.31
N PRO A 250 25.06 -4.70 26.14
CA PRO A 250 25.14 -6.16 26.15
C PRO A 250 24.56 -6.78 27.43
N GLY A 251 23.72 -7.82 27.28
CA GLY A 251 23.07 -8.50 28.40
C GLY A 251 21.84 -7.79 28.99
N LEU A 252 21.53 -6.57 28.53
CA LEU A 252 20.28 -5.88 28.89
C LEU A 252 19.21 -6.11 27.84
N TYR A 253 17.97 -6.25 28.30
CA TYR A 253 16.84 -6.41 27.40
C TYR A 253 16.42 -5.05 26.85
N TYR A 254 16.40 -4.88 25.52
CA TYR A 254 16.09 -3.60 24.87
C TYR A 254 14.74 -2.99 25.30
N MET A 255 13.77 -3.82 25.71
CA MET A 255 12.47 -3.35 26.21
C MET A 255 12.58 -2.61 27.53
N ASP A 256 13.62 -2.85 28.33
CA ASP A 256 13.86 -2.17 29.60
C ASP A 256 14.32 -0.74 29.37
N GLU A 257 15.10 -0.51 28.33
CA GLU A 257 15.49 0.83 27.90
C GLU A 257 14.29 1.62 27.38
N ILE A 258 13.38 0.95 26.66
CA ILE A 258 12.11 1.54 26.22
C ILE A 258 11.21 1.84 27.43
N SER A 259 11.20 0.98 28.46
CA SER A 259 10.36 1.17 29.66
C SER A 259 10.76 2.42 30.42
N GLN A 260 12.07 2.65 30.56
CA GLN A 260 12.62 3.86 31.15
C GLN A 260 12.17 5.11 30.37
N ARG A 261 12.21 5.06 29.03
CA ARG A 261 11.79 6.20 28.19
C ARG A 261 10.29 6.53 28.30
N LEU A 262 9.45 5.50 28.42
CA LEU A 262 8.01 5.64 28.62
C LEU A 262 7.63 5.98 30.07
N GLY A 263 8.59 5.96 31.00
CA GLY A 263 8.35 6.24 32.42
C GLY A 263 7.52 5.17 33.12
N VAL A 264 7.61 3.92 32.68
CA VAL A 264 6.94 2.77 33.31
C VAL A 264 7.93 1.93 34.10
N LYS A 265 7.42 1.16 35.07
CA LYS A 265 8.22 0.43 36.06
C LYS A 265 9.23 -0.53 35.43
N ASP A 266 8.76 -1.33 34.47
CA ASP A 266 9.56 -2.34 33.78
C ASP A 266 8.89 -2.70 32.44
N SER A 267 9.56 -3.54 31.64
CA SER A 267 9.09 -3.98 30.32
C SER A 267 7.73 -4.69 30.28
N SER A 268 7.24 -5.23 31.40
CA SER A 268 5.93 -5.91 31.44
C SER A 268 4.78 -4.94 31.21
N TYR A 269 4.98 -3.66 31.54
CA TYR A 269 4.02 -2.58 31.32
C TYR A 269 4.08 -2.00 29.91
N ILE A 270 4.81 -2.62 28.97
CA ILE A 270 4.88 -2.15 27.59
C ILE A 270 3.97 -3.01 26.72
N LEU A 271 3.11 -2.35 25.95
CA LEU A 271 2.38 -2.91 24.81
C LEU A 271 3.16 -2.69 23.52
N VAL A 272 3.02 -3.64 22.61
CA VAL A 272 3.74 -3.65 21.33
C VAL A 272 2.73 -3.70 20.21
N SER A 273 2.84 -2.77 19.26
CA SER A 273 2.00 -2.80 18.07
C SER A 273 2.43 -3.91 17.10
N ARG A 274 1.59 -4.15 16.11
CA ARG A 274 2.03 -4.87 14.90
C ARG A 274 3.18 -4.13 14.21
N THR A 275 3.92 -4.86 13.38
CA THR A 275 4.94 -4.29 12.49
C THR A 275 4.32 -3.33 11.48
N ILE A 276 5.00 -2.21 11.25
CA ILE A 276 4.65 -1.18 10.26
C ILE A 276 5.51 -1.39 9.02
N GLY A 277 4.89 -1.38 7.84
CA GLY A 277 5.59 -1.60 6.58
C GLY A 277 5.83 -3.08 6.30
N LYS A 278 7.06 -3.44 5.91
CA LYS A 278 7.42 -4.83 5.58
C LYS A 278 7.56 -5.64 6.88
N ALA A 279 7.12 -6.89 6.88
CA ALA A 279 7.28 -7.76 8.07
C ALA A 279 8.74 -7.91 8.51
N SER A 280 9.71 -7.73 7.60
CA SER A 280 11.14 -7.79 7.90
C SER A 280 11.73 -6.53 8.51
N SER A 281 11.00 -5.40 8.55
CA SER A 281 11.56 -4.14 9.06
C SER A 281 11.49 -4.02 10.57
N GLU A 282 10.74 -4.88 11.30
CA GLU A 282 10.56 -4.81 12.76
C GLU A 282 10.24 -3.41 13.35
N THR A 283 9.77 -2.48 12.51
CA THR A 283 9.36 -1.15 12.94
C THR A 283 8.03 -1.25 13.68
N ARG A 284 8.02 -0.88 14.96
CA ARG A 284 6.85 -1.02 15.84
C ARG A 284 6.68 0.19 16.75
N PHE A 285 5.47 0.39 17.23
CA PHE A 285 5.20 1.24 18.38
C PHE A 285 5.25 0.44 19.67
N TYR A 286 5.89 1.06 20.66
CA TYR A 286 5.95 0.61 22.04
C TYR A 286 5.26 1.66 22.89
N PHE A 287 4.28 1.27 23.70
CA PHE A 287 3.47 2.21 24.47
C PHE A 287 3.03 1.60 25.79
N SER A 288 2.66 2.45 26.74
CA SER A 288 2.39 1.99 28.11
C SER A 288 1.06 1.24 28.21
N PHE A 289 1.04 0.24 29.08
CA PHE A 289 -0.17 -0.45 29.50
C PHE A 289 -1.09 0.55 30.25
N PRO A 290 -2.41 0.58 29.99
CA PRO A 290 -3.32 1.46 30.70
C PRO A 290 -3.31 1.16 32.20
N ARG A 291 -3.45 2.18 33.05
CA ARG A 291 -3.37 2.06 34.52
C ARG A 291 -4.56 1.31 35.17
N PHE A 292 -5.41 0.61 34.40
CA PHE A 292 -6.59 -0.06 34.92
C PHE A 292 -6.29 -1.52 35.29
N PRO A 293 -6.83 -2.03 36.42
CA PRO A 293 -6.68 -3.45 36.78
C PRO A 293 -7.33 -4.34 35.71
N LEU A 294 -6.63 -5.39 35.27
CA LEU A 294 -7.16 -6.49 34.42
C LEU A 294 -8.24 -7.35 35.13
N SER A 295 -8.88 -6.81 36.16
CA SER A 295 -9.77 -7.50 37.09
C SER A 295 -11.20 -7.66 36.56
N SER A 296 -11.35 -8.08 35.29
CA SER A 296 -12.53 -8.79 34.79
C SER A 296 -12.33 -9.06 33.29
N PRO A 297 -12.34 -10.33 32.85
CA PRO A 297 -12.34 -10.68 31.42
C PRO A 297 -13.64 -10.28 30.69
N ASP A 298 -14.68 -9.82 31.40
CA ASP A 298 -16.02 -9.58 30.87
C ASP A 298 -16.43 -8.09 30.84
N SER A 299 -15.65 -7.17 31.43
CA SER A 299 -15.92 -5.73 31.34
C SER A 299 -15.20 -5.13 30.14
N SER A 300 -15.95 -4.57 29.18
CA SER A 300 -15.38 -3.82 28.05
C SER A 300 -14.50 -2.66 28.57
N PRO A 301 -13.17 -2.64 28.34
CA PRO A 301 -12.28 -1.58 28.82
C PRO A 301 -12.51 -0.22 28.12
N VAL A 302 -13.48 -0.15 27.21
CA VAL A 302 -13.48 0.73 26.03
C VAL A 302 -13.97 2.14 26.35
N SER A 303 -14.86 2.32 27.32
CA SER A 303 -15.57 3.61 27.51
C SER A 303 -14.74 4.73 28.14
N HIS A 304 -13.54 4.46 28.66
CA HIS A 304 -12.66 5.47 29.28
C HIS A 304 -11.33 5.68 28.54
N LEU A 305 -11.09 4.96 27.43
CA LEU A 305 -9.85 5.04 26.65
C LEU A 305 -9.89 6.13 25.57
N GLU A 306 -11.07 6.66 25.23
CA GLU A 306 -11.23 7.64 24.15
C GLU A 306 -10.52 8.99 24.41
N GLU A 307 -10.31 9.37 25.68
CA GLU A 307 -9.70 10.66 26.04
C GLU A 307 -8.15 10.68 25.95
N ASP A 308 -7.47 9.54 25.76
CA ASP A 308 -5.99 9.47 25.68
C ASP A 308 -5.47 8.74 24.41
N ILE A 309 -6.29 8.67 23.35
CA ILE A 309 -5.87 8.06 22.08
C ILE A 309 -4.80 8.93 21.42
N ASN A 310 -3.68 8.29 21.10
CA ASN A 310 -2.62 8.89 20.29
C ASN A 310 -2.98 8.70 18.81
N PHE A 311 -3.71 9.66 18.24
CA PHE A 311 -4.16 9.59 16.84
C PHE A 311 -3.00 9.42 15.85
N ARG A 312 -1.84 10.05 16.11
CA ARG A 312 -0.66 9.95 15.24
C ARG A 312 -0.10 8.53 15.18
N ALA A 313 0.09 7.90 16.33
CA ALA A 313 0.58 6.52 16.39
C ALA A 313 -0.50 5.52 15.93
N SER A 314 -1.76 5.78 16.28
CA SER A 314 -2.89 4.91 15.93
C SER A 314 -3.15 4.89 14.43
N HIS A 315 -3.10 6.05 13.77
CA HIS A 315 -3.25 6.14 12.31
C HIS A 315 -2.16 5.35 11.57
N LEU A 316 -0.90 5.51 11.97
CA LEU A 316 0.24 4.88 11.29
C LEU A 316 0.30 3.36 11.52
N SER A 317 -0.01 2.91 12.75
CA SER A 317 -0.06 1.48 13.07
C SER A 317 -1.34 0.82 12.56
N GLY A 318 -2.45 1.57 12.50
CA GLY A 318 -3.83 1.14 12.36
C GLY A 318 -4.41 0.41 13.60
N GLN A 319 -3.71 0.45 14.74
CA GLN A 319 -4.18 -0.10 16.01
C GLN A 319 -4.45 1.03 17.00
N ASN A 320 -5.36 0.84 17.94
CA ASN A 320 -5.61 1.83 18.98
C ASN A 320 -4.41 1.88 19.93
N ILE A 321 -3.71 3.00 19.91
CA ILE A 321 -2.55 3.30 20.77
C ILE A 321 -2.93 4.45 21.68
N CYS A 322 -2.75 4.25 22.99
CA CYS A 322 -3.06 5.26 24.00
C CYS A 322 -1.78 5.80 24.64
N GLY A 323 -1.82 7.06 25.07
CA GLY A 323 -0.69 7.73 25.72
C GLY A 323 0.51 7.99 24.79
N GLY A 324 1.66 8.29 25.38
CA GLY A 324 2.91 8.44 24.64
C GLY A 324 3.41 7.10 24.08
N ALA A 325 3.95 7.12 22.87
CA ALA A 325 4.45 5.93 22.20
C ALA A 325 5.87 6.14 21.65
N VAL A 326 6.72 5.13 21.77
CA VAL A 326 8.04 5.07 21.13
C VAL A 326 7.92 4.33 19.80
N LEU A 327 8.31 4.98 18.70
CA LEU A 327 8.50 4.36 17.40
C LEU A 327 9.97 3.97 17.24
N ALA A 328 10.24 2.68 17.07
CA ALA A 328 11.59 2.17 16.89
C ALA A 328 11.60 0.96 15.95
N THR A 329 12.71 0.80 15.24
CA THR A 329 13.03 -0.42 14.49
C THR A 329 14.05 -1.20 15.31
N VAL A 330 13.55 -2.06 16.19
CA VAL A 330 14.38 -2.90 17.06
C VAL A 330 13.63 -4.18 17.38
N GLY A 331 14.30 -5.34 17.29
CA GLY A 331 13.70 -6.63 17.59
C GLY A 331 14.55 -7.81 17.13
N TYR A 332 14.01 -9.02 17.24
CA TYR A 332 14.69 -10.24 16.80
C TYR A 332 14.04 -10.79 15.54
N THR A 333 14.85 -11.32 14.61
CA THR A 333 14.36 -11.85 13.33
C THR A 333 14.54 -13.36 13.24
N TRP A 334 13.98 -13.98 12.20
CA TRP A 334 14.11 -15.44 11.99
C TRP A 334 15.51 -15.86 11.54
N LYS A 335 16.30 -14.94 10.96
CA LYS A 335 17.57 -15.25 10.31
C LYS A 335 18.78 -15.16 11.23
N SER A 336 18.69 -14.36 12.30
CA SER A 336 19.75 -14.20 13.29
C SER A 336 19.18 -14.21 14.70
N ARG A 337 20.00 -14.65 15.66
CA ARG A 337 19.72 -14.50 17.09
C ARG A 337 20.11 -13.13 17.62
N ASP A 338 20.88 -12.36 16.85
CA ASP A 338 21.28 -10.99 17.16
C ASP A 338 20.10 -10.04 17.08
N LEU A 339 20.22 -8.93 17.82
CA LEU A 339 19.26 -7.84 17.77
C LEU A 339 19.35 -7.16 16.39
N PHE A 340 18.24 -7.15 15.66
CA PHE A 340 18.07 -6.36 14.45
C PHE A 340 17.65 -4.93 14.84
N TYR A 341 18.25 -3.94 14.22
CA TYR A 341 17.93 -2.54 14.45
C TYR A 341 18.24 -1.68 13.22
N GLU A 342 17.48 -0.60 13.08
CA GLU A 342 17.69 0.47 12.09
C GLU A 342 17.29 1.81 12.72
N ASP A 343 17.93 2.90 12.31
CA ASP A 343 17.62 4.23 12.80
C ASP A 343 16.26 4.72 12.26
N VAL A 344 15.39 5.15 13.18
CA VAL A 344 14.12 5.79 12.83
C VAL A 344 14.22 7.29 13.06
N SER A 345 14.50 8.01 11.97
CA SER A 345 14.57 9.47 11.98
C SER A 345 13.20 10.15 11.82
N ILE A 346 13.14 11.44 12.15
CA ILE A 346 11.98 12.31 11.85
C ILE A 346 11.60 12.24 10.37
N CYS A 347 12.59 12.21 9.47
CA CYS A 347 12.36 12.10 8.03
C CYS A 347 11.61 10.80 7.69
N THR A 348 12.06 9.68 8.24
CA THR A 348 11.44 8.36 8.05
C THR A 348 9.98 8.38 8.51
N TYR A 349 9.68 8.97 9.66
CA TYR A 349 8.32 9.11 10.17
C TYR A 349 7.40 9.90 9.23
N TYR A 350 7.83 11.10 8.78
CA TYR A 350 7.01 11.91 7.88
C TYR A 350 6.87 11.28 6.48
N ARG A 351 7.86 10.49 6.02
CA ARG A 351 7.71 9.67 4.80
C ARG A 351 6.69 8.56 4.98
N MET A 352 6.64 7.89 6.13
CA MET A 352 5.59 6.89 6.42
C MET A 352 4.20 7.53 6.39
N LEU A 353 4.02 8.71 7.01
CA LEU A 353 2.77 9.45 6.94
C LEU A 353 2.41 9.89 5.52
N LEU A 354 3.38 10.42 4.77
CA LEU A 354 3.19 10.85 3.39
C LEU A 354 2.73 9.67 2.50
N GLY A 355 3.21 8.46 2.75
CA GLY A 355 2.80 7.25 2.03
C GLY A 355 1.34 6.83 2.24
N MET A 356 0.65 7.39 3.25
CA MET A 356 -0.76 7.08 3.53
C MET A 356 -1.72 7.79 2.58
N ILE A 357 -1.30 8.85 1.88
CA ILE A 357 -2.14 9.58 0.93
C ILE A 357 -1.74 9.27 -0.53
N PRO A 358 -2.67 9.29 -1.50
CA PRO A 358 -2.38 8.92 -2.89
C PRO A 358 -1.21 9.69 -3.52
N ASP A 359 -1.21 11.02 -3.41
CA ASP A 359 -0.16 11.86 -3.98
C ASP A 359 1.20 11.68 -3.28
N GLY A 360 1.19 11.56 -1.96
CA GLY A 360 2.39 11.27 -1.20
C GLY A 360 2.99 9.90 -1.52
N CYS A 361 2.15 8.89 -1.74
CA CYS A 361 2.56 7.58 -2.21
C CYS A 361 3.24 7.64 -3.59
N TYR A 362 2.66 8.42 -4.51
CA TYR A 362 3.26 8.67 -5.83
C TYR A 362 4.62 9.36 -5.72
N LYS A 363 4.70 10.46 -4.95
CA LYS A 363 5.94 11.21 -4.66
C LYS A 363 7.06 10.31 -4.12
N LEU A 364 6.75 9.42 -3.18
CA LEU A 364 7.71 8.46 -2.64
C LEU A 364 8.15 7.45 -3.70
N SER A 365 7.23 6.98 -4.56
CA SER A 365 7.56 6.07 -5.66
C SER A 365 8.48 6.70 -6.72
N ARG A 366 8.41 8.02 -6.87
CA ARG A 366 9.26 8.83 -7.75
C ARG A 366 10.57 9.23 -7.07
N GLU A 367 10.70 8.97 -5.77
CA GLU A 367 11.76 9.48 -4.89
C GLU A 367 11.96 11.01 -5.05
N ALA A 368 10.86 11.73 -5.28
CA ALA A 368 10.84 13.16 -5.58
C ALA A 368 9.63 13.76 -4.86
N ILE A 369 9.83 14.14 -3.61
CA ILE A 369 8.79 14.60 -2.68
C ILE A 369 8.37 16.03 -3.01
N LEU A 370 9.32 16.89 -3.35
CA LEU A 370 9.06 18.30 -3.62
C LEU A 370 8.82 18.56 -5.11
N ALA A 371 9.48 17.82 -6.01
CA ALA A 371 9.29 18.02 -7.46
C ALA A 371 8.07 17.30 -8.06
N ALA A 372 7.84 16.02 -7.73
CA ALA A 372 6.81 15.21 -8.40
C ALA A 372 5.41 15.49 -7.84
N ARG A 373 4.38 15.17 -8.62
CA ARG A 373 2.97 15.26 -8.22
C ARG A 373 2.17 14.16 -8.91
N LEU A 374 1.13 13.63 -8.26
CA LEU A 374 0.26 12.63 -8.86
C LEU A 374 -0.41 13.21 -10.13
N PRO A 375 -0.16 12.64 -11.32
CA PRO A 375 -0.76 13.13 -12.56
C PRO A 375 -2.28 12.99 -12.55
N PHE A 376 -2.99 13.89 -13.24
CA PHE A 376 -4.46 13.82 -13.34
C PHE A 376 -4.97 12.89 -14.44
N SER A 377 -4.10 12.50 -15.39
CA SER A 377 -4.45 11.67 -16.53
C SER A 377 -3.40 10.61 -16.80
N PHE A 378 -3.82 9.43 -17.27
CA PHE A 378 -2.93 8.39 -17.76
C PHE A 378 -2.99 8.34 -19.29
N THR A 379 -1.91 8.76 -19.95
CA THR A 379 -1.80 8.81 -21.42
C THR A 379 -1.45 7.43 -21.98
N THR A 380 -0.19 7.01 -21.81
CA THR A 380 0.30 5.69 -22.21
C THR A 380 1.21 5.13 -21.13
N LYS A 381 1.35 3.80 -21.13
CA LYS A 381 2.29 3.12 -20.23
C LYS A 381 3.75 3.60 -20.46
N SER A 382 4.09 3.98 -21.68
CA SER A 382 5.44 4.42 -22.05
C SER A 382 5.77 5.81 -21.50
N ASN A 383 4.77 6.69 -21.37
CA ASN A 383 4.94 8.04 -20.84
C ASN A 383 4.81 8.09 -19.32
N TRP A 384 4.02 7.19 -18.72
CA TRP A 384 3.88 7.14 -17.28
C TRP A 384 5.22 6.91 -16.58
N ARG A 385 5.40 7.55 -15.42
CA ARG A 385 6.59 7.43 -14.58
C ARG A 385 6.18 7.17 -13.14
N GLY A 386 6.98 6.40 -12.40
CA GLY A 386 6.67 5.93 -11.05
C GLY A 386 5.81 4.67 -11.05
N LEU A 387 5.21 4.35 -9.90
CA LEU A 387 4.29 3.21 -9.79
C LEU A 387 3.04 3.41 -10.63
N SER A 388 2.52 2.34 -11.24
CA SER A 388 1.29 2.42 -12.05
C SER A 388 0.09 2.80 -11.18
N PRO A 389 -0.92 3.52 -11.70
CA PRO A 389 -2.13 3.85 -10.94
C PRO A 389 -2.78 2.64 -10.27
N ARG A 390 -2.84 1.50 -10.95
CA ARG A 390 -3.34 0.24 -10.38
C ARG A 390 -2.55 -0.17 -9.14
N ASP A 391 -1.22 -0.17 -9.24
CA ASP A 391 -0.35 -0.60 -8.15
C ASP A 391 -0.41 0.39 -6.98
N LEU A 392 -0.48 1.70 -7.27
CA LEU A 392 -0.68 2.76 -6.27
C LEU A 392 -1.99 2.56 -5.50
N LEU A 393 -3.09 2.25 -6.20
CA LEU A 393 -4.38 1.98 -5.55
C LEU A 393 -4.33 0.74 -4.67
N SER A 394 -3.72 -0.35 -5.14
CA SER A 394 -3.48 -1.54 -4.33
C SER A 394 -2.63 -1.23 -3.10
N MET A 395 -1.56 -0.43 -3.24
CA MET A 395 -0.75 -0.03 -2.08
C MET A 395 -1.53 0.85 -1.12
N PHE A 396 -2.30 1.82 -1.60
CA PHE A 396 -3.19 2.64 -0.77
C PHE A 396 -4.15 1.78 0.05
N CYS A 397 -4.85 0.83 -0.59
CA CYS A 397 -5.74 -0.10 0.10
C CYS A 397 -4.99 -0.89 1.18
N ARG A 398 -3.79 -1.41 0.90
CA ARG A 398 -3.00 -2.16 1.90
C ARG A 398 -2.58 -1.29 3.09
N HIS A 399 -2.17 -0.05 2.86
CA HIS A 399 -1.78 0.88 3.95
C HIS A 399 -2.97 1.16 4.88
N HIS A 400 -4.16 1.38 4.32
CA HIS A 400 -5.41 1.58 5.07
C HIS A 400 -6.09 0.27 5.49
N ARG A 401 -5.44 -0.87 5.24
CA ARG A 401 -5.92 -2.21 5.61
C ARG A 401 -7.26 -2.60 4.96
N LEU A 402 -7.57 -2.03 3.81
CA LEU A 402 -8.72 -2.40 2.99
C LEU A 402 -8.41 -3.68 2.18
N MET A 403 -9.44 -4.28 1.59
CA MET A 403 -9.25 -5.38 0.64
C MET A 403 -8.53 -4.90 -0.62
N GLU A 404 -7.89 -5.82 -1.34
CA GLU A 404 -7.36 -5.52 -2.67
C GLU A 404 -8.49 -5.00 -3.59
N PRO A 405 -8.25 -3.90 -4.34
CA PRO A 405 -9.25 -3.35 -5.24
C PRO A 405 -9.64 -4.37 -6.31
N LEU A 406 -10.95 -4.52 -6.51
CA LEU A 406 -11.52 -5.42 -7.51
C LEU A 406 -11.72 -4.65 -8.82
N PHE A 407 -11.12 -5.16 -9.90
CA PHE A 407 -11.24 -4.60 -11.24
C PHE A 407 -12.11 -5.53 -12.10
N SER A 408 -13.24 -5.02 -12.57
CA SER A 408 -14.15 -5.75 -13.46
C SER A 408 -14.15 -5.09 -14.83
N ILE A 409 -13.81 -5.85 -15.87
CA ILE A 409 -13.63 -5.33 -17.22
C ILE A 409 -14.78 -5.84 -18.08
N LYS A 410 -15.45 -4.92 -18.76
CA LYS A 410 -16.52 -5.20 -19.70
C LYS A 410 -16.08 -4.79 -21.10
N GLU A 411 -16.20 -5.74 -22.02
CA GLU A 411 -16.00 -5.51 -23.44
C GLU A 411 -17.33 -5.08 -24.05
N ILE A 412 -17.35 -3.93 -24.74
CA ILE A 412 -18.55 -3.35 -25.33
C ILE A 412 -18.32 -3.19 -26.82
N SER A 413 -19.22 -3.79 -27.60
CA SER A 413 -19.33 -3.57 -29.05
C SER A 413 -20.10 -2.28 -29.32
N SER A 414 -19.76 -1.59 -30.41
CA SER A 414 -20.22 -0.24 -30.74
C SER A 414 -21.74 -0.04 -30.75
N SER A 415 -22.55 -1.11 -30.84
CA SER A 415 -24.01 -1.07 -30.82
C SER A 415 -24.65 -0.94 -29.42
N GLU A 416 -23.93 -1.17 -28.32
CA GLU A 416 -24.51 -1.19 -26.95
C GLU A 416 -24.11 0.03 -26.08
N THR A 417 -23.28 0.92 -26.62
CA THR A 417 -22.48 1.90 -25.87
C THR A 417 -23.29 3.00 -25.14
N GLN A 418 -24.51 3.32 -25.60
CA GLN A 418 -25.30 4.43 -25.07
C GLN A 418 -26.45 4.00 -24.14
N SER A 419 -26.99 2.80 -24.32
CA SER A 419 -28.19 2.35 -23.57
C SER A 419 -27.85 1.95 -22.12
N LYS A 420 -26.74 1.23 -21.90
CA LYS A 420 -26.37 0.68 -20.57
C LYS A 420 -25.78 1.73 -19.61
N THR A 421 -25.00 2.69 -20.11
CA THR A 421 -24.43 3.78 -19.28
C THR A 421 -25.53 4.68 -18.72
N LEU A 422 -26.57 4.94 -19.52
CA LEU A 422 -27.74 5.71 -19.11
C LEU A 422 -28.63 4.93 -18.13
N GLU A 423 -28.82 3.62 -18.32
CA GLU A 423 -29.57 2.75 -17.40
C GLU A 423 -28.89 2.60 -16.03
N TYR A 424 -27.57 2.45 -15.98
CA TYR A 424 -26.84 2.34 -14.71
C TYR A 424 -26.77 3.68 -13.97
N LEU A 425 -26.59 4.80 -14.68
CA LEU A 425 -26.71 6.14 -14.08
C LEU A 425 -28.13 6.43 -13.57
N LYS A 426 -29.18 5.88 -14.22
CA LYS A 426 -30.56 5.90 -13.72
C LYS A 426 -30.73 5.00 -12.48
N GLN A 427 -30.09 3.83 -12.43
CA GLN A 427 -30.11 2.95 -11.25
C GLN A 427 -29.37 3.56 -10.05
N LEU A 428 -28.21 4.19 -10.28
CA LEU A 428 -27.47 4.95 -9.26
C LEU A 428 -28.33 6.07 -8.66
N LYS A 429 -29.03 6.84 -9.49
CA LYS A 429 -29.96 7.88 -9.03
C LYS A 429 -31.19 7.33 -8.28
N SER A 430 -31.70 6.15 -8.68
CA SER A 430 -32.87 5.54 -8.02
C SER A 430 -32.59 5.02 -6.60
N SER A 431 -31.32 4.86 -6.22
CA SER A 431 -30.92 4.46 -4.86
C SER A 431 -30.85 5.63 -3.86
N THR A 432 -30.98 6.88 -4.34
CA THR A 432 -30.89 8.10 -3.53
C THR A 432 -32.08 9.02 -3.87
N THR A 433 -33.24 8.71 -3.27
CA THR A 433 -34.49 9.52 -3.26
C THR A 433 -35.23 9.74 -4.58
N GLY A 434 -36.55 9.49 -4.55
CA GLY A 434 -37.46 9.65 -5.68
C GLY A 434 -37.86 11.10 -5.96
N GLY A 435 -38.11 11.39 -7.24
CA GLY A 435 -38.64 12.66 -7.73
C GLY A 435 -38.37 12.86 -9.23
N ASP A 436 -39.43 12.84 -10.02
CA ASP A 436 -39.45 13.01 -11.49
C ASP A 436 -39.04 14.43 -11.95
N ASN A 437 -38.38 14.55 -13.12
CA ASN A 437 -38.94 15.12 -14.37
C ASN A 437 -37.92 15.76 -15.35
N LEU A 438 -38.22 15.56 -16.65
CA LEU A 438 -37.85 16.33 -17.88
C LEU A 438 -36.41 16.17 -18.44
N SER A 439 -36.13 16.12 -19.75
CA SER A 439 -36.90 16.24 -21.00
C SER A 439 -36.07 15.63 -22.14
N ASN A 440 -36.69 14.89 -23.07
CA ASN A 440 -36.03 14.29 -24.25
C ASN A 440 -35.68 15.36 -25.29
N GLY A 441 -34.39 15.51 -25.59
CA GLY A 441 -33.89 16.14 -26.81
C GLY A 441 -33.11 15.11 -27.60
N GLU A 442 -33.73 14.58 -28.66
CA GLU A 442 -33.16 13.59 -29.57
C GLU A 442 -32.31 14.33 -30.61
N VAL A 443 -31.00 14.06 -30.66
CA VAL A 443 -30.11 14.53 -31.72
C VAL A 443 -29.67 13.32 -32.52
N ASP A 444 -30.30 13.15 -33.68
CA ASP A 444 -29.95 12.13 -34.66
C ASP A 444 -28.60 12.48 -35.33
N LEU A 445 -27.59 11.64 -35.11
CA LEU A 445 -26.34 11.66 -35.88
C LEU A 445 -26.12 10.28 -36.50
N ILE A 446 -26.31 10.23 -37.81
CA ILE A 446 -26.12 9.05 -38.67
C ILE A 446 -24.64 8.63 -38.60
N VAL A 447 -24.37 7.46 -38.00
CA VAL A 447 -23.04 6.83 -38.00
C VAL A 447 -22.94 5.86 -39.19
N SER A 448 -21.96 6.10 -40.06
CA SER A 448 -21.55 5.21 -41.14
C SER A 448 -20.91 3.92 -40.60
N GLU A 449 -21.38 2.77 -41.07
CA GLU A 449 -21.13 1.37 -40.65
C GLU A 449 -19.68 0.82 -40.77
N SER A 450 -18.63 1.63 -40.70
CA SER A 450 -17.27 1.21 -41.11
C SER A 450 -16.22 1.04 -40.02
N ASP A 451 -16.57 0.90 -38.74
CA ASP A 451 -15.58 0.41 -37.75
C ASP A 451 -16.25 -0.29 -36.56
N ARG A 452 -16.11 -1.63 -36.47
CA ARG A 452 -16.40 -2.38 -35.24
C ARG A 452 -15.22 -2.24 -34.28
N SER A 453 -14.97 -1.03 -33.78
CA SER A 453 -13.95 -0.82 -32.75
C SER A 453 -14.48 -1.33 -31.41
N VAL A 454 -13.86 -2.38 -30.88
CA VAL A 454 -14.11 -2.87 -29.51
C VAL A 454 -13.64 -1.82 -28.51
N THR A 455 -14.46 -1.54 -27.50
CA THR A 455 -14.09 -0.66 -26.38
C THR A 455 -14.21 -1.38 -25.06
N PHE A 456 -13.42 -0.95 -24.09
CA PHE A 456 -13.34 -1.54 -22.75
C PHE A 456 -13.74 -0.51 -21.71
N ILE A 457 -14.62 -0.92 -20.80
CA ILE A 457 -14.92 -0.20 -19.55
C ILE A 457 -14.33 -1.00 -18.39
N CYS A 458 -13.73 -0.30 -17.43
CA CYS A 458 -13.28 -0.89 -16.17
C CYS A 458 -14.08 -0.32 -15.00
N GLU A 459 -14.69 -1.21 -14.22
CA GLU A 459 -15.29 -0.90 -12.92
C GLU A 459 -14.30 -1.20 -11.82
N VAL A 460 -14.27 -0.35 -10.78
CA VAL A 460 -13.41 -0.53 -9.61
C VAL A 460 -14.28 -0.60 -8.37
N LYS A 461 -14.07 -1.61 -7.52
CA LYS A 461 -14.71 -1.71 -6.21
C LYS A 461 -13.68 -1.86 -5.11
N ILE A 462 -13.82 -1.06 -4.06
CA ILE A 462 -12.99 -1.12 -2.85
C ILE A 462 -13.89 -1.55 -1.69
N LEU A 463 -13.46 -2.62 -1.02
CA LEU A 463 -14.20 -3.23 0.08
C LEU A 463 -13.45 -3.03 1.40
N SER A 464 -14.21 -2.93 2.49
CA SER A 464 -13.71 -3.07 3.84
C SER A 464 -13.20 -4.49 4.09
N LYS A 465 -12.53 -4.69 5.23
CA LYS A 465 -12.18 -6.05 5.67
C LYS A 465 -13.38 -6.95 5.90
N GLY A 466 -14.54 -6.36 6.25
CA GLY A 466 -15.80 -7.06 6.41
C GLY A 466 -16.44 -7.50 5.08
N HIS A 467 -15.78 -7.27 3.95
CA HIS A 467 -16.30 -7.44 2.59
C HIS A 467 -17.44 -6.47 2.22
N ASP A 468 -17.61 -5.39 2.99
CA ASP A 468 -18.60 -4.36 2.71
C ASP A 468 -18.05 -3.35 1.70
N PRO A 469 -18.82 -2.94 0.68
CA PRO A 469 -18.38 -1.92 -0.25
C PRO A 469 -18.24 -0.56 0.43
N ILE A 470 -17.15 0.14 0.09
CA ILE A 470 -16.81 1.49 0.57
C ILE A 470 -16.84 2.48 -0.60
N ILE A 471 -16.22 2.11 -1.73
CA ILE A 471 -16.12 2.92 -2.94
C ILE A 471 -16.41 2.03 -4.15
N GLU A 472 -17.24 2.53 -5.06
CA GLU A 472 -17.46 1.95 -6.37
C GLU A 472 -17.26 3.02 -7.46
N TYR A 473 -16.63 2.65 -8.56
CA TYR A 473 -16.37 3.54 -9.69
C TYR A 473 -16.69 2.84 -11.00
N LEU A 474 -17.31 3.59 -11.91
CA LEU A 474 -17.56 3.17 -13.29
C LEU A 474 -16.70 3.98 -14.26
N GLY A 475 -15.82 3.27 -14.98
CA GLY A 475 -14.86 3.86 -15.90
C GLY A 475 -15.43 4.39 -17.21
N ASP A 476 -14.61 5.18 -17.90
CA ASP A 476 -14.82 5.59 -19.28
C ASP A 476 -14.50 4.47 -20.28
N ASN A 477 -14.82 4.72 -21.55
CA ASN A 477 -14.53 3.81 -22.66
C ASN A 477 -13.09 4.00 -23.17
N TYR A 478 -12.32 2.91 -23.26
CA TYR A 478 -10.96 2.92 -23.81
C TYR A 478 -10.77 1.86 -24.89
N LYS A 479 -9.85 2.09 -25.82
CA LYS A 479 -9.52 1.13 -26.90
C LYS A 479 -8.67 -0.05 -26.41
N LYS A 480 -7.87 0.15 -25.36
CA LYS A 480 -7.00 -0.89 -24.77
C LYS A 480 -7.49 -1.22 -23.36
N GLN A 481 -7.55 -2.52 -23.06
CA GLN A 481 -7.91 -3.02 -21.73
C GLN A 481 -7.01 -2.47 -20.62
N THR A 482 -5.70 -2.36 -20.86
CA THR A 482 -4.74 -1.83 -19.89
C THR A 482 -5.04 -0.40 -19.51
N ASP A 483 -5.39 0.42 -20.49
CA ASP A 483 -5.59 1.86 -20.30
C ASP A 483 -6.88 2.11 -19.53
N ALA A 484 -7.91 1.29 -19.76
CA ALA A 484 -9.14 1.28 -18.96
C ALA A 484 -8.85 1.03 -17.47
N ILE A 485 -8.02 0.02 -17.16
CA ILE A 485 -7.67 -0.31 -15.77
C ILE A 485 -6.89 0.83 -15.11
N GLN A 486 -5.88 1.37 -15.80
CA GLN A 486 -5.00 2.39 -15.24
C GLN A 486 -5.72 3.72 -15.04
N ASN A 487 -6.51 4.17 -16.01
CA ASN A 487 -7.31 5.39 -15.86
C ASN A 487 -8.39 5.23 -14.78
N ALA A 488 -9.05 4.07 -14.70
CA ALA A 488 -10.04 3.83 -13.65
C ALA A 488 -9.42 3.90 -12.24
N ALA A 489 -8.26 3.29 -12.04
CA ALA A 489 -7.51 3.40 -10.79
C ALA A 489 -7.09 4.85 -10.50
N LEU A 490 -6.61 5.58 -11.52
CA LEU A 490 -6.17 6.97 -11.37
C LEU A 490 -7.31 7.92 -11.00
N ASN A 491 -8.50 7.71 -11.56
CA ASN A 491 -9.67 8.53 -11.23
C ASN A 491 -10.09 8.34 -9.76
N VAL A 492 -10.08 7.11 -9.26
CA VAL A 492 -10.32 6.83 -7.84
C VAL A 492 -9.25 7.47 -6.95
N LEU A 493 -7.96 7.32 -7.30
CA LEU A 493 -6.86 7.94 -6.57
C LEU A 493 -6.93 9.48 -6.56
N SER A 494 -7.28 10.08 -7.69
CA SER A 494 -7.40 11.53 -7.85
C SER A 494 -8.54 12.08 -6.99
N TRP A 495 -9.68 11.38 -6.94
CA TRP A 495 -10.79 11.73 -6.07
C TRP A 495 -10.41 11.61 -4.59
N LEU A 496 -9.79 10.50 -4.18
CA LEU A 496 -9.28 10.32 -2.81
C LEU A 496 -8.28 11.43 -2.45
N ASN A 497 -7.39 11.80 -3.37
CA ASN A 497 -6.43 12.87 -3.15
C ASN A 497 -7.12 14.23 -2.91
N LYS A 498 -8.11 14.58 -3.74
CA LYS A 498 -8.91 15.80 -3.55
C LYS A 498 -9.67 15.76 -2.22
N TYR A 499 -10.22 14.61 -1.84
CA TYR A 499 -10.91 14.46 -0.57
C TYR A 499 -9.99 14.72 0.64
N PHE A 500 -8.79 14.14 0.66
CA PHE A 500 -7.83 14.39 1.75
C PHE A 500 -7.29 15.84 1.78
N GLN A 501 -7.37 16.55 0.65
CA GLN A 501 -7.08 18.00 0.60
C GLN A 501 -8.25 18.87 1.10
N GLN A 502 -9.48 18.36 1.05
CA GLN A 502 -10.72 19.03 1.48
C GLN A 502 -11.32 18.34 2.72
N SER A 503 -10.50 18.17 3.77
CA SER A 503 -10.85 17.38 4.97
C SER A 503 -12.01 17.91 5.82
N ASP A 504 -12.59 19.06 5.46
CA ASP A 504 -13.68 19.73 6.19
C ASP A 504 -15.07 19.45 5.62
N MET A 505 -15.15 18.61 4.58
CA MET A 505 -16.41 18.27 3.94
C MET A 505 -17.34 17.50 4.90
N PRO A 506 -18.57 17.96 5.14
CA PRO A 506 -19.57 17.20 5.88
C PRO A 506 -19.82 15.82 5.25
N ILE A 507 -20.09 14.81 6.07
CA ILE A 507 -20.33 13.43 5.60
C ILE A 507 -21.52 13.39 4.62
N GLU A 508 -22.49 14.29 4.81
CA GLU A 508 -23.69 14.44 3.99
C GLU A 508 -23.40 14.96 2.57
N GLU A 509 -22.31 15.71 2.38
CA GLU A 509 -21.91 16.27 1.07
C GLU A 509 -21.05 15.28 0.26
N LEU A 510 -20.50 14.26 0.91
CA LEU A 510 -19.60 13.28 0.31
C LEU A 510 -20.20 12.54 -0.90
N PRO A 511 -21.47 12.07 -0.88
CA PRO A 511 -22.08 11.42 -2.06
C PRO A 511 -22.16 12.35 -3.26
N SER A 512 -22.53 13.62 -3.06
CA SER A 512 -22.66 14.61 -4.13
C SER A 512 -21.30 14.94 -4.75
N PHE A 513 -20.27 15.09 -3.92
CA PHE A 513 -18.90 15.30 -4.36
C PHE A 513 -18.35 14.11 -5.16
N ALA A 514 -18.63 12.89 -4.71
CA ALA A 514 -18.23 11.66 -5.40
C ALA A 514 -18.99 11.46 -6.73
N PHE A 515 -20.29 11.78 -6.77
CA PHE A 515 -21.12 11.62 -7.96
C PHE A 515 -20.63 12.49 -9.12
N ALA A 516 -20.15 13.71 -8.84
CA ALA A 516 -19.51 14.58 -9.85
C ALA A 516 -18.30 13.91 -10.54
N HIS A 517 -17.69 12.91 -9.90
CA HIS A 517 -16.57 12.13 -10.40
C HIS A 517 -16.96 10.69 -10.83
N ARG A 518 -18.27 10.39 -10.94
CA ARG A 518 -18.81 9.05 -11.23
C ARG A 518 -18.40 7.98 -10.20
N ILE A 519 -18.19 8.42 -8.96
CA ILE A 519 -17.85 7.56 -7.83
C ILE A 519 -19.08 7.46 -6.93
N HIS A 520 -19.38 6.25 -6.49
CA HIS A 520 -20.35 5.97 -5.44
C HIS A 520 -19.61 5.64 -4.15
N VAL A 521 -19.98 6.30 -3.06
CA VAL A 521 -19.36 6.14 -1.74
C VAL A 521 -20.41 5.81 -0.72
N TYR A 522 -20.10 4.90 0.20
CA TYR A 522 -20.93 4.57 1.36
C TYR A 522 -20.46 5.41 2.57
N PRO A 523 -21.11 6.54 2.90
CA PRO A 523 -20.48 7.58 3.73
C PRO A 523 -20.14 7.15 5.16
N GLU A 524 -21.03 6.42 5.83
CA GLU A 524 -20.80 5.94 7.20
C GLU A 524 -19.62 4.97 7.28
N ARG A 525 -19.52 4.05 6.32
CA ARG A 525 -18.42 3.07 6.26
C ARG A 525 -17.11 3.73 5.88
N PHE A 526 -17.16 4.66 4.93
CA PHE A 526 -16.02 5.44 4.52
C PHE A 526 -15.48 6.28 5.68
N SER A 527 -16.35 6.98 6.42
CA SER A 527 -15.92 7.80 7.55
C SER A 527 -15.33 6.96 8.68
N GLN A 528 -15.90 5.79 8.97
CA GLN A 528 -15.36 4.86 9.97
C GLN A 528 -13.96 4.38 9.62
N GLU A 529 -13.72 3.94 8.37
CA GLU A 529 -12.42 3.42 7.93
C GLU A 529 -11.34 4.51 7.89
N PHE A 530 -11.71 5.76 7.56
CA PHE A 530 -10.77 6.88 7.42
C PHE A 530 -10.75 7.86 8.61
N ALA A 531 -11.48 7.60 9.71
CA ALA A 531 -11.59 8.51 10.86
C ALA A 531 -10.23 8.92 11.44
N SER A 532 -9.32 7.96 11.65
CA SER A 532 -7.98 8.24 12.18
C SER A 532 -7.13 9.07 11.22
N CYS A 533 -7.32 8.88 9.91
CA CYS A 533 -6.65 9.67 8.87
C CYS A 533 -7.11 11.14 8.97
N LEU A 534 -8.43 11.36 9.02
CA LEU A 534 -9.02 12.69 9.16
C LEU A 534 -8.62 13.39 10.45
N ALA A 535 -8.48 12.68 11.58
CA ALA A 535 -8.01 13.29 12.81
C ALA A 535 -6.55 13.81 12.69
N VAL A 536 -5.68 13.08 12.01
CA VAL A 536 -4.27 13.47 11.82
C VAL A 536 -4.10 14.58 10.77
N HIS A 537 -4.88 14.52 9.69
CA HIS A 537 -4.76 15.45 8.56
C HIS A 537 -5.71 16.66 8.67
N GLY A 538 -6.92 16.48 9.19
CA GLY A 538 -8.00 17.49 9.23
C GLY A 538 -7.95 18.47 10.39
N LEU A 539 -7.33 18.13 11.54
CA LEU A 539 -7.04 19.13 12.59
C LEU A 539 -6.00 20.17 12.13
N LYS A 540 -5.30 19.90 11.03
CA LYS A 540 -4.32 20.80 10.42
C LYS A 540 -4.92 21.53 9.23
N LYS A 541 -6.00 22.28 9.45
CA LYS A 541 -6.66 23.15 8.45
C LYS A 541 -5.75 24.18 7.77
N ASN A 542 -4.49 24.32 8.18
CA ASN A 542 -3.49 25.17 7.53
C ASN A 542 -2.27 24.42 6.94
N SER A 543 -2.21 23.08 6.98
CA SER A 543 -0.93 22.36 6.77
C SER A 543 -0.96 21.17 5.80
N PHE A 544 -2.10 20.82 5.19
CA PHE A 544 -2.15 19.81 4.12
C PHE A 544 -2.72 20.36 2.81
N SER A 545 -2.53 21.66 2.55
CA SER A 545 -2.67 22.19 1.19
C SER A 545 -1.55 21.62 0.32
N ILE A 546 -1.81 20.44 -0.24
CA ILE A 546 -1.06 19.86 -1.36
C ILE A 546 -1.74 20.33 -2.66
N CYS A 547 -2.06 21.62 -2.73
CA CYS A 547 -2.24 22.39 -3.95
C CYS A 547 -2.66 23.80 -3.53
N TYR A 548 -1.98 24.79 -4.09
CA TYR A 548 -2.52 26.14 -4.21
C TYR A 548 -3.91 26.03 -4.85
N PRO A 549 -4.95 26.68 -4.32
CA PRO A 549 -6.05 27.07 -5.21
C PRO A 549 -5.41 27.80 -6.38
N LEU A 550 -5.92 27.60 -7.61
CA LEU A 550 -5.58 28.46 -8.76
C LEU A 550 -5.40 29.87 -8.22
N PRO A 551 -4.20 30.50 -8.33
CA PRO A 551 -4.16 31.93 -8.21
C PRO A 551 -5.00 32.41 -9.39
N SER A 552 -6.21 32.87 -9.11
CA SER A 552 -6.60 34.12 -9.74
C SER A 552 -5.37 35.02 -9.57
N LEU A 553 -4.85 35.51 -10.70
CA LEU A 553 -3.76 36.47 -10.77
C LEU A 553 -4.15 37.76 -10.02
N SER A 554 -4.23 37.69 -8.69
CA SER A 554 -4.76 38.74 -7.84
C SER A 554 -4.00 38.77 -6.51
N MET A 555 -2.87 39.48 -6.59
CA MET A 555 -2.42 40.47 -5.61
C MET A 555 -2.23 40.00 -4.16
N MET A 556 -1.01 39.54 -3.84
CA MET A 556 -0.19 40.12 -2.76
C MET A 556 1.29 39.91 -3.08
N GLN A 557 1.87 40.84 -3.82
CA GLN A 557 3.32 40.99 -3.93
C GLN A 557 3.84 41.80 -2.73
N PRO A 558 4.98 41.45 -2.11
CA PRO A 558 5.82 42.43 -1.45
C PRO A 558 6.55 43.23 -2.56
N SER A 559 6.02 44.43 -2.81
CA SER A 559 6.60 45.54 -3.58
C SER A 559 8.00 45.32 -4.20
N MET A 560 8.02 44.94 -5.47
CA MET A 560 9.05 45.34 -6.46
C MET A 560 8.32 45.52 -7.79
N GLU A 561 8.36 46.75 -8.31
CA GLU A 561 7.52 47.28 -9.39
C GLU A 561 7.80 46.69 -10.79
N GLU A 562 6.73 46.68 -11.59
CA GLU A 562 6.63 47.01 -13.02
C GLU A 562 7.76 46.57 -13.98
N ASN A 563 7.57 45.39 -14.58
CA ASN A 563 7.57 45.16 -16.03
C ASN A 563 7.22 43.68 -16.26
N GLY A 564 6.71 43.30 -17.44
CA GLY A 564 6.25 41.95 -17.79
C GLY A 564 7.36 40.88 -17.83
N LEU A 565 8.13 40.75 -16.75
CA LEU A 565 9.22 39.81 -16.56
C LEU A 565 8.65 38.48 -16.09
N SER A 566 9.06 37.41 -16.77
CA SER A 566 8.77 36.03 -16.37
C SER A 566 9.20 35.80 -14.92
N PRO A 567 8.43 35.04 -14.10
CA PRO A 567 8.83 34.71 -12.74
C PRO A 567 10.07 33.80 -12.67
N PHE A 568 10.56 33.37 -13.84
CA PHE A 568 11.69 32.47 -14.03
C PHE A 568 12.91 33.25 -14.49
N LYS A 569 14.04 33.05 -13.80
CA LYS A 569 15.35 33.52 -14.25
C LYS A 569 15.99 32.42 -15.10
N ILE A 570 15.77 32.48 -16.42
CA ILE A 570 16.28 31.50 -17.40
C ILE A 570 17.62 31.98 -17.95
N GLU A 571 18.61 31.09 -17.96
CA GLU A 571 19.97 31.33 -18.46
C GLU A 571 20.37 30.21 -19.43
N GLY A 572 21.23 30.53 -20.41
CA GLY A 572 21.76 29.57 -21.38
C GLY A 572 21.28 29.78 -22.83
N PRO A 573 21.95 29.15 -23.80
CA PRO A 573 21.65 29.33 -25.22
C PRO A 573 20.29 28.71 -25.60
N GLU A 574 19.50 29.43 -26.40
CA GLU A 574 18.24 28.92 -26.95
C GLU A 574 18.53 27.97 -28.12
N SER A 575 18.23 26.68 -27.97
CA SER A 575 18.34 25.69 -29.05
C SER A 575 17.16 25.74 -30.04
N GLY A 576 16.08 26.45 -29.69
CA GLY A 576 14.84 26.55 -30.49
C GLY A 576 13.90 25.35 -30.38
N SER A 577 14.25 24.34 -29.58
CA SER A 577 13.45 23.13 -29.35
C SER A 577 12.69 23.24 -28.02
N PHE A 578 11.45 23.72 -28.06
CA PHE A 578 10.59 23.82 -26.89
C PHE A 578 9.72 22.56 -26.75
N PRO A 579 9.50 22.05 -25.53
CA PRO A 579 8.69 20.86 -25.34
C PRO A 579 7.19 21.19 -25.52
N SER A 580 6.46 20.29 -26.18
CA SER A 580 4.99 20.37 -26.31
C SER A 580 4.29 19.53 -25.23
N PRO A 581 3.02 19.83 -24.87
CA PRO A 581 2.25 18.97 -23.97
C PRO A 581 2.25 17.50 -24.43
N GLY A 582 2.49 16.57 -23.51
CA GLY A 582 2.66 15.14 -23.80
C GLY A 582 4.11 14.73 -24.13
N SER A 583 5.03 15.68 -24.26
CA SER A 583 6.46 15.39 -24.40
C SER A 583 7.03 14.86 -23.09
N LEU A 584 7.98 13.93 -23.18
CA LEU A 584 8.78 13.50 -22.03
C LEU A 584 10.01 14.39 -21.91
N VAL A 585 10.11 15.13 -20.81
CA VAL A 585 11.25 16.01 -20.54
C VAL A 585 12.12 15.41 -19.45
N CYS A 586 13.43 15.39 -19.69
CA CYS A 586 14.44 15.02 -18.71
C CYS A 586 15.16 16.27 -18.20
N ILE A 587 15.15 16.45 -16.88
CA ILE A 587 15.81 17.58 -16.19
C ILE A 587 16.75 17.09 -15.10
N SER A 588 17.75 17.91 -14.76
CA SER A 588 18.37 17.89 -13.43
C SER A 588 17.81 19.02 -12.60
N TYR A 589 17.64 18.82 -11.29
CA TYR A 589 17.20 19.88 -10.40
C TYR A 589 17.80 19.80 -8.99
N THR A 590 17.76 20.93 -8.28
CA THR A 590 18.10 21.07 -6.88
C THR A 590 17.11 22.01 -6.20
N ILE A 591 16.58 21.59 -5.05
CA ILE A 591 15.60 22.33 -4.25
C ILE A 591 16.23 22.59 -2.89
N ALA A 592 16.33 23.86 -2.51
CA ALA A 592 16.91 24.29 -1.25
C ALA A 592 15.91 25.10 -0.42
N LEU A 593 15.89 24.85 0.89
CA LEU A 593 15.25 25.71 1.87
C LEU A 593 16.15 26.91 2.15
N VAL A 594 15.63 28.12 1.96
CA VAL A 594 16.38 29.37 2.14
C VAL A 594 15.65 30.30 3.11
N LYS A 595 16.41 30.92 4.02
CA LYS A 595 15.93 31.99 4.91
C LYS A 595 16.71 33.28 4.62
N LYS A 596 16.00 34.35 4.20
CA LYS A 596 16.65 35.60 3.73
C LYS A 596 17.59 36.23 4.75
N GLU A 597 17.25 36.13 6.03
CA GLU A 597 17.90 36.91 7.10
C GLU A 597 19.12 36.20 7.73
N GLU A 598 19.22 34.87 7.61
CA GLU A 598 20.20 34.07 8.38
C GLU A 598 21.24 33.34 7.52
N SER A 599 21.27 33.57 6.20
CA SER A 599 22.13 32.83 5.25
C SER A 599 22.02 31.30 5.33
N VAL A 600 20.93 30.79 5.89
CA VAL A 600 20.67 29.34 5.96
C VAL A 600 20.16 28.90 4.59
N LYS A 601 20.97 28.07 3.92
CA LYS A 601 20.61 27.36 2.69
C LYS A 601 20.82 25.86 2.91
N ALA A 602 19.74 25.11 3.00
CA ALA A 602 19.79 23.66 3.19
C ALA A 602 19.18 22.96 1.96
N ILE A 603 19.96 22.13 1.28
CA ILE A 603 19.45 21.31 0.17
C ILE A 603 18.50 20.27 0.75
N LEU A 604 17.27 20.24 0.25
CA LEU A 604 16.25 19.27 0.64
C LEU A 604 16.18 18.12 -0.34
N GLU A 605 16.24 18.40 -1.65
CA GLU A 605 16.05 17.41 -2.70
C GLU A 605 16.89 17.80 -3.92
N SER A 606 17.56 16.83 -4.54
CA SER A 606 18.31 17.03 -5.78
C SER A 606 18.33 15.76 -6.60
N LYS A 607 18.22 15.90 -7.92
CA LYS A 607 18.36 14.79 -8.88
C LYS A 607 19.07 15.25 -10.14
N ASP A 608 19.97 14.42 -10.62
CA ASP A 608 20.70 14.66 -11.86
C ASP A 608 19.87 14.28 -13.10
N GLU A 609 19.05 13.24 -12.98
CA GLU A 609 18.15 12.79 -14.05
C GLU A 609 16.74 12.58 -13.49
N PHE A 610 15.79 13.34 -14.01
CA PHE A 610 14.39 13.25 -13.65
C PHE A 610 13.51 13.48 -14.86
N GLU A 611 12.81 12.42 -15.27
CA GLU A 611 11.92 12.45 -16.43
C GLU A 611 10.46 12.64 -16.02
N PHE A 612 9.72 13.51 -16.71
CA PHE A 612 8.28 13.63 -16.51
C PHE A 612 7.57 14.01 -17.82
N GLU A 613 6.29 13.71 -17.90
CA GLU A 613 5.44 14.07 -19.03
C GLU A 613 4.90 15.49 -18.83
N LEU A 614 5.25 16.40 -19.74
CA LEU A 614 4.85 17.81 -19.68
C LEU A 614 3.33 17.95 -19.85
N GLY A 615 2.69 18.78 -19.03
CA GLY A 615 1.25 19.05 -19.12
C GLY A 615 0.34 17.96 -18.54
N SER A 616 0.90 16.89 -17.96
CA SER A 616 0.15 15.85 -17.24
C SER A 616 -0.08 16.17 -15.74
N SER A 617 0.48 17.30 -15.25
CA SER A 617 0.62 17.62 -13.82
C SER A 617 1.41 16.56 -13.03
N GLY A 618 2.35 15.86 -13.69
CA GLY A 618 3.25 14.91 -13.03
C GLY A 618 4.33 15.55 -12.14
N VAL A 619 4.39 16.88 -12.12
CA VAL A 619 5.28 17.73 -11.33
C VAL A 619 4.51 18.93 -10.77
N ILE A 620 5.12 19.71 -9.87
CA ILE A 620 4.50 20.95 -9.39
C ILE A 620 4.27 21.95 -10.54
N ASP A 621 3.19 22.72 -10.45
CA ASP A 621 2.70 23.55 -11.56
C ASP A 621 3.73 24.61 -12.00
N LEU A 622 4.48 25.20 -11.07
CA LEU A 622 5.55 26.15 -11.37
C LEU A 622 6.73 25.51 -12.11
N LEU A 623 7.03 24.24 -11.84
CA LEU A 623 8.08 23.51 -12.54
C LEU A 623 7.64 23.17 -13.97
N ASP A 624 6.40 22.71 -14.15
CA ASP A 624 5.80 22.44 -15.48
C ASP A 624 5.78 23.72 -16.33
N ALA A 625 5.33 24.84 -15.75
CA ALA A 625 5.29 26.16 -16.38
C ALA A 625 6.69 26.72 -16.70
N CYS A 626 7.69 26.46 -15.85
CA CYS A 626 9.07 26.86 -16.12
C CYS A 626 9.65 26.07 -17.30
N VAL A 627 9.51 24.74 -17.28
CA VAL A 627 10.11 23.86 -18.29
C VAL A 627 9.47 24.05 -19.67
N SER A 628 8.17 24.35 -19.73
CA SER A 628 7.50 24.70 -21.00
C SER A 628 8.07 25.95 -21.70
N GLN A 629 8.80 26.81 -20.98
CA GLN A 629 9.46 28.01 -21.52
C GLN A 629 10.96 27.81 -21.77
N MET A 630 11.48 26.59 -21.57
CA MET A 630 12.90 26.29 -21.69
C MET A 630 13.22 25.41 -22.89
N CYS A 631 14.44 25.57 -23.39
CA CYS A 631 15.09 24.75 -24.40
C CYS A 631 16.12 23.80 -23.77
N VAL A 632 16.52 22.78 -24.52
CA VAL A 632 17.60 21.86 -24.12
C VAL A 632 18.90 22.65 -23.88
N GLY A 633 19.52 22.43 -22.72
CA GLY A 633 20.74 23.10 -22.27
C GLY A 633 20.52 24.38 -21.48
N GLN A 634 19.28 24.88 -21.35
CA GLN A 634 18.99 26.02 -20.50
C GLN A 634 18.82 25.61 -19.03
N SER A 635 19.16 26.55 -18.15
CA SER A 635 18.96 26.45 -16.71
C SER A 635 18.00 27.54 -16.24
N ALA A 636 17.24 27.25 -15.19
CA ALA A 636 16.33 28.22 -14.59
C ALA A 636 16.40 28.20 -13.07
N GLN A 637 16.17 29.37 -12.49
CA GLN A 637 16.00 29.55 -11.06
C GLN A 637 14.66 30.25 -10.77
N PHE A 638 13.93 29.74 -9.78
CA PHE A 638 12.72 30.37 -9.28
C PHE A 638 12.46 30.04 -7.81
N ILE A 639 11.57 30.80 -7.20
CA ILE A 639 11.20 30.66 -5.79
C ILE A 639 9.77 30.17 -5.70
N VAL A 640 9.53 29.24 -4.77
CA VAL A 640 8.20 28.73 -4.43
C VAL A 640 7.93 29.04 -2.97
N GLU A 641 6.68 29.41 -2.66
CA GLU A 641 6.22 29.56 -1.29
C GLU A 641 6.41 28.26 -0.52
N LEU A 642 6.63 28.39 0.78
CA LEU A 642 6.97 27.25 1.62
C LEU A 642 5.79 26.26 1.70
N PRO A 643 5.97 24.97 1.34
CA PRO A 643 4.95 23.96 1.54
C PRO A 643 4.83 23.59 3.02
N SER A 644 3.97 22.61 3.33
CA SER A 644 3.80 22.16 4.70
C SER A 644 5.09 21.69 5.36
N ARG A 645 5.18 21.90 6.67
CA ARG A 645 6.34 21.47 7.49
C ARG A 645 6.56 19.96 7.36
N GLU A 646 5.49 19.18 7.28
CA GLU A 646 5.51 17.74 7.10
C GLU A 646 6.18 17.34 5.79
N LEU A 647 5.86 18.02 4.69
CA LEU A 647 6.44 17.73 3.38
C LEU A 647 7.95 18.08 3.36
N ILE A 648 8.33 19.19 3.99
CA ILE A 648 9.73 19.59 4.15
C ILE A 648 10.51 18.56 4.96
N LEU A 649 9.97 18.12 6.10
CA LEU A 649 10.63 17.14 6.95
C LEU A 649 10.71 15.75 6.28
N ALA A 650 9.73 15.39 5.44
CA ALA A 650 9.78 14.19 4.62
C ALA A 650 10.89 14.25 3.55
N ALA A 651 11.15 15.43 2.98
CA ALA A 651 12.19 15.66 1.97
C ALA A 651 13.60 15.84 2.58
N ALA A 652 13.70 16.43 3.76
CA ALA A 652 14.94 16.93 4.36
C ALA A 652 16.05 15.88 4.63
N GLY A 653 15.78 14.59 4.49
CA GLY A 653 16.75 13.53 4.74
C GLY A 653 17.38 13.65 6.14
N GLN A 654 18.71 13.63 6.20
CA GLN A 654 19.45 13.74 7.46
C GLN A 654 19.33 15.12 8.14
N SER A 655 19.00 16.16 7.37
CA SER A 655 18.79 17.51 7.90
C SER A 655 17.45 17.68 8.62
N ALA A 656 16.55 16.69 8.55
CA ALA A 656 15.21 16.78 9.13
C ALA A 656 15.22 17.09 10.62
N LYS A 657 16.18 16.54 11.38
CA LYS A 657 16.32 16.80 12.82
C LYS A 657 16.61 18.27 13.11
N HIS A 658 17.60 18.83 12.42
CA HIS A 658 17.94 20.25 12.54
C HIS A 658 16.78 21.15 12.10
N ILE A 659 16.17 20.86 10.94
CA ILE A 659 15.05 21.64 10.41
C ILE A 659 13.81 21.57 11.32
N SER A 660 13.60 20.44 12.01
CA SER A 660 12.50 20.27 12.98
C SER A 660 12.60 21.17 14.22
N GLN A 661 13.76 21.79 14.45
CA GLN A 661 13.99 22.72 15.56
C GLN A 661 13.99 24.18 15.09
N LEU A 662 14.06 24.42 13.77
CA LEU A 662 14.04 25.77 13.19
C LEU A 662 12.61 26.32 13.11
N SER A 663 12.50 27.63 13.35
CA SER A 663 11.34 28.42 12.93
C SER A 663 11.40 28.58 11.41
N LEU A 664 10.33 28.17 10.73
CA LEU A 664 10.19 28.26 9.28
C LEU A 664 9.59 29.59 8.82
N GLN A 665 9.36 30.52 9.74
CA GLN A 665 8.81 31.84 9.41
C GLN A 665 9.80 32.61 8.53
N GLY A 666 9.31 33.12 7.40
CA GLY A 666 10.13 33.84 6.41
C GLY A 666 11.02 32.94 5.53
N CYS A 667 10.90 31.62 5.63
CA CYS A 667 11.57 30.68 4.73
C CYS A 667 10.79 30.49 3.42
N PHE A 668 11.49 30.13 2.36
CA PHE A 668 10.93 29.75 1.06
C PHE A 668 11.77 28.65 0.43
N LEU A 669 11.25 28.03 -0.63
CA LEU A 669 12.00 27.06 -1.41
C LEU A 669 12.58 27.71 -2.66
N GLU A 670 13.86 27.47 -2.90
CA GLU A 670 14.58 27.92 -4.09
C GLU A 670 14.84 26.70 -4.99
N TYR A 671 14.32 26.77 -6.22
CA TYR A 671 14.45 25.74 -7.24
C TYR A 671 15.50 26.16 -8.25
N PHE A 672 16.38 25.23 -8.57
CA PHE A 672 17.32 25.32 -9.68
C PHE A 672 17.11 24.10 -10.56
N LEU A 673 16.98 24.28 -11.86
CA LEU A 673 16.86 23.15 -12.78
C LEU A 673 17.53 23.43 -14.12
N THR A 674 17.86 22.35 -14.84
CA THR A 674 18.45 22.37 -16.18
C THR A 674 17.76 21.33 -17.04
N VAL A 675 17.41 21.68 -18.28
CA VAL A 675 16.78 20.75 -19.24
C VAL A 675 17.88 20.02 -20.04
N HIS A 676 17.85 18.69 -20.03
CA HIS A 676 18.86 17.86 -20.71
C HIS A 676 18.34 17.25 -22.00
N HIS A 677 17.10 16.79 -22.01
CA HIS A 677 16.55 16.06 -23.15
C HIS A 677 15.03 16.25 -23.22
N ILE A 678 14.50 16.29 -24.45
CA ILE A 678 13.07 16.35 -24.73
C ILE A 678 12.78 15.25 -25.75
N ALA A 679 11.86 14.34 -25.42
CA ALA A 679 11.30 13.38 -26.36
C ALA A 679 9.89 13.83 -26.75
N GLU A 680 9.61 13.83 -28.06
CA GLU A 680 8.30 14.21 -28.60
C GLU A 680 7.18 13.28 -28.10
N PRO A 681 5.92 13.76 -28.07
CA PRO A 681 4.78 12.95 -27.67
C PRO A 681 4.66 11.69 -28.52
N SER A 682 4.43 10.55 -27.88
CA SER A 682 4.23 9.29 -28.59
C SER A 682 2.89 9.28 -29.32
N GLU A 683 2.91 9.12 -30.65
CA GLU A 683 1.71 8.90 -31.45
C GLU A 683 1.48 7.40 -31.70
N ASP A 684 0.30 6.90 -31.32
CA ASP A 684 -0.14 5.57 -31.73
C ASP A 684 -0.40 5.59 -33.24
N ARG A 685 0.40 4.86 -34.01
CA ARG A 685 0.18 4.70 -35.46
C ARG A 685 -1.16 4.00 -35.70
N MET A 686 -2.19 4.78 -36.01
CA MET A 686 -3.46 4.26 -36.48
C MET A 686 -3.37 4.01 -37.99
N GLU A 687 -3.48 2.76 -38.42
CA GLU A 687 -3.56 2.44 -39.85
C GLU A 687 -4.93 2.86 -40.40
N GLN A 688 -4.94 3.82 -41.33
CA GLN A 688 -6.16 4.26 -42.01
C GLN A 688 -6.23 3.64 -43.40
N ALA A 689 -7.42 3.14 -43.78
CA ALA A 689 -7.69 2.71 -45.15
C ALA A 689 -7.86 3.94 -46.07
N LEU A 690 -6.80 4.33 -46.75
CA LEU A 690 -6.80 5.51 -47.65
C LEU A 690 -7.48 5.28 -49.01
N PHE A 691 -7.75 4.02 -49.36
CA PHE A 691 -8.27 3.63 -50.67
C PHE A 691 -9.56 2.83 -50.49
N SER A 692 -10.56 3.09 -51.34
CA SER A 692 -11.80 2.29 -51.41
C SER A 692 -12.00 1.73 -52.82
N PRO A 693 -11.90 0.39 -53.02
CA PRO A 693 -11.52 -0.62 -52.02
C PRO A 693 -10.06 -0.48 -51.58
N PRO A 694 -9.61 -1.15 -50.49
CA PRO A 694 -8.23 -1.07 -50.03
C PRO A 694 -7.23 -1.37 -51.16
N LEU A 695 -6.09 -0.66 -51.17
CA LEU A 695 -5.12 -0.77 -52.26
C LEU A 695 -4.65 -2.22 -52.50
N SER A 696 -4.52 -3.00 -51.43
CA SER A 696 -4.22 -4.44 -51.51
C SER A 696 -5.25 -5.18 -52.36
N LYS A 697 -6.54 -4.87 -52.19
CA LYS A 697 -7.64 -5.47 -52.95
C LYS A 697 -7.65 -4.97 -54.40
N GLN A 698 -7.44 -3.68 -54.64
CA GLN A 698 -7.36 -3.12 -56.01
C GLN A 698 -6.26 -3.80 -56.84
N ARG A 699 -5.08 -4.03 -56.25
CA ARG A 699 -3.96 -4.69 -56.92
C ARG A 699 -4.29 -6.14 -57.28
N VAL A 700 -4.99 -6.85 -56.41
CA VAL A 700 -5.45 -8.22 -56.67
C VAL A 700 -6.50 -8.23 -57.77
N GLU A 701 -7.50 -7.35 -57.71
CA GLU A 701 -8.56 -7.26 -58.72
C GLU A 701 -8.00 -6.93 -60.10
N PHE A 702 -7.06 -5.98 -60.18
CA PHE A 702 -6.37 -5.65 -61.42
C PHE A 702 -5.58 -6.84 -61.99
N ALA A 703 -4.79 -7.52 -61.16
CA ALA A 703 -4.02 -8.68 -61.57
C ALA A 703 -4.92 -9.83 -62.05
N VAL A 704 -6.00 -10.13 -61.31
CA VAL A 704 -6.98 -11.15 -61.68
C VAL A 704 -7.67 -10.79 -63.01
N GLY A 705 -7.98 -9.51 -63.25
CA GLY A 705 -8.52 -9.05 -64.53
C GLY A 705 -7.61 -9.36 -65.72
N ILE A 706 -6.30 -9.13 -65.57
CA ILE A 706 -5.32 -9.46 -66.61
C ILE A 706 -5.17 -10.98 -66.78
N ILE A 707 -5.07 -11.73 -65.69
CA ILE A 707 -4.95 -13.19 -65.74
C ILE A 707 -6.13 -13.80 -66.48
N ASN A 708 -7.35 -13.42 -66.11
CA ASN A 708 -8.58 -13.93 -66.72
C ASN A 708 -8.70 -13.58 -68.20
N SER A 709 -8.22 -12.40 -68.62
CA SER A 709 -8.22 -11.99 -70.03
C SER A 709 -7.12 -12.65 -70.87
N SER A 710 -6.06 -13.16 -70.24
CA SER A 710 -4.93 -13.81 -70.93
C SER A 710 -5.11 -15.30 -71.22
N HIS A 711 -6.15 -15.96 -70.68
CA HIS A 711 -6.39 -17.41 -70.82
C HIS A 711 -5.17 -18.30 -70.56
N ALA A 712 -4.27 -17.89 -69.67
CA ALA A 712 -3.04 -18.62 -69.38
C ALA A 712 -3.35 -19.93 -68.62
N THR A 713 -2.74 -21.03 -69.06
CA THR A 713 -2.72 -22.32 -68.33
C THR A 713 -1.40 -22.48 -67.58
N SER A 714 -1.42 -22.99 -66.35
CA SER A 714 -0.16 -23.33 -65.66
C SER A 714 0.56 -24.44 -66.41
N LEU A 715 1.86 -24.27 -66.64
CA LEU A 715 2.74 -25.30 -67.21
C LEU A 715 2.93 -26.48 -66.26
#